data_AF-A0A537YX57-F1
#
_entry.id   AF-A0A537YX57-F1
#
_cell.length_a   1.000
_cell.length_b   1.000
_cell.length_c   1.000
_cell.angle_alpha   90.00
_cell.angle_beta   90.00
_cell.angle_gamma   90.00
#
_symmetry.space_group_name_H-M   'P 1'
#
loop_
_entity.id
_entity.type
_entity.pdbx_description
1 polymer ?
#
loop_
_entity_poly.entity_id
_entity_poly.type
_entity_poly.pdbx_seq_one_letter_code
_entity_poly.pdbx_strand_id
1 'polypeptide(L)'
;MTAPNESEPHRETLATSEPAVLETDGLAEPGAEGTAEGTVSDTGQKWWPPRPALRAAAAFFLYLATAIVLWGIPVIGHLSTRYLANGRGDVDLYRWSLAWVPWAVSHGHSPLFTDKVFAPGGVDLTWSTIIPGPALVAWPVTRLFGTLASHNVLKLLAPALAGWGAYLVCNRLTRAFWPSLVSGYLFGFSAYMVGQMQSHLNLVLVFPIPIAAYLVIRRVEGSMGWITFTALMTVTLLGLFSISTEVFATAAVFGAVAFVLAAIAAGKDRMRIVSAALLTAAAYGVVAALLFFPYLLPAVRNSPGQSIRPVDTTAADALGFLIPRHDMLIGGARMSSISHTFTAKVIEDGSYIGIALILAIVGFAITERRRRGTWALLAFIGVAALLSLGPVLHVEGRPMFHLPGNLLANAPLIKHATAQRMPVYTSLAVAVLAGIWLARADDRTRWIRWGLVVVGAVMLLPQLRNPSWYVPDRLLLPDAGRLRRADADPVRAPTDEPRSRGGGRSTVRAVGDRVLPMARTEGRHGGRARRYGPAEVPGVAAAHRSPVRVRRGRRVGMADPRSDDRWGLGMRRNRWLFPMILVVLVAVGTVGWLRRGTAGGTRAAGATTSPAGVGGCDLAEVPNTEVDKEIWNGIARVRQGVLAAGTRYAGSQFNGIAAEGSNGGWRARTVSVWAPQLSSLNGVSGDGAHGAWAVGALNRGPAIARWNGDRWAPMPVADPGPGLDALAGVAGLTPRLAWAVGRHDDGVAYRTLIERWDGTTWQRVPSPNDGGEPNSLNDVAVIAPDDAWAVGWHVAGRWYRPLVQHWDGSGWTVVPTPELGSGDAILSAVVARGPDDVWAVGSVTQADVPSPVVERWDGSSWSRIPVPANVGSSAAFSAVTMTSDGIAVVGRRILDQEPQPLAVALHGTGWHQIALTAAPSQQAWLASVTTDASGRLWAAGTRLSSGGFFGSLVVSGCGSA
;
A
#
# COMPACT_ATOMS: atom_id res chain seq x y z
N MET A 1 -53.60 58.54 5.61
CA MET A 1 -52.87 57.25 5.58
C MET A 1 -53.20 56.55 4.27
N THR A 2 -52.33 55.62 3.84
CA THR A 2 -52.51 54.68 2.71
C THR A 2 -52.70 55.28 1.31
N ALA A 3 -52.18 54.59 0.30
CA ALA A 3 -52.03 55.07 -1.08
C ALA A 3 -53.08 54.49 -2.06
N PRO A 4 -53.22 55.05 -3.26
CA PRO A 4 -53.64 54.34 -4.46
C PRO A 4 -52.43 53.82 -5.28
N ASN A 5 -52.70 53.03 -6.32
CA ASN A 5 -51.70 52.40 -7.21
C ASN A 5 -52.06 52.64 -8.70
N GLU A 6 -51.10 52.46 -9.61
CA GLU A 6 -51.23 52.50 -11.09
C GLU A 6 -51.48 53.92 -11.66
N SER A 7 -50.92 54.34 -12.82
CA SER A 7 -50.61 53.62 -14.06
C SER A 7 -49.47 54.23 -14.92
N GLU A 8 -48.64 53.37 -15.54
CA GLU A 8 -47.79 53.61 -16.75
C GLU A 8 -46.82 54.83 -16.76
N PRO A 9 -46.03 55.13 -17.84
CA PRO A 9 -45.73 54.38 -19.07
C PRO A 9 -44.21 54.10 -19.32
N HIS A 10 -43.90 53.32 -20.36
CA HIS A 10 -42.98 53.66 -21.49
C HIS A 10 -42.36 52.42 -22.17
N ARG A 11 -42.38 52.41 -23.50
CA ARG A 11 -41.48 51.59 -24.35
C ARG A 11 -40.25 52.41 -24.70
N GLU A 12 -39.07 51.81 -24.64
CA GLU A 12 -37.93 52.27 -25.46
C GLU A 12 -37.03 51.09 -25.86
N THR A 13 -36.32 51.25 -26.98
CA THR A 13 -35.67 50.15 -27.70
C THR A 13 -34.23 49.95 -27.24
N LEU A 14 -33.83 48.72 -26.90
CA LEU A 14 -32.43 48.38 -26.62
C LEU A 14 -31.92 47.32 -27.60
N ALA A 15 -30.79 47.63 -28.24
CA ALA A 15 -30.22 46.82 -29.31
C ALA A 15 -29.57 45.53 -28.79
N THR A 16 -29.79 44.42 -29.50
CA THR A 16 -29.06 43.18 -29.31
C THR A 16 -27.65 43.30 -29.86
N SER A 17 -26.63 43.34 -29.00
CA SER A 17 -25.22 43.34 -29.40
C SER A 17 -24.76 41.94 -29.82
N GLU A 18 -24.11 41.85 -30.98
CA GLU A 18 -23.55 40.60 -31.48
C GLU A 18 -22.30 40.15 -30.68
N PRO A 19 -22.08 38.83 -30.50
CA PRO A 19 -20.90 38.33 -29.83
C PRO A 19 -19.66 38.42 -30.74
N ALA A 20 -18.77 39.37 -30.44
CA ALA A 20 -17.56 39.62 -31.22
C ALA A 20 -16.71 38.36 -31.49
N VAL A 21 -16.37 38.15 -32.76
CA VAL A 21 -15.53 37.05 -33.26
C VAL A 21 -14.07 37.26 -32.85
N LEU A 22 -13.32 36.16 -32.68
CA LEU A 22 -11.89 36.19 -32.39
C LEU A 22 -11.08 36.55 -33.65
N GLU A 23 -10.45 37.72 -33.67
CA GLU A 23 -9.40 38.04 -34.64
C GLU A 23 -8.22 37.06 -34.50
N THR A 24 -7.76 36.56 -35.65
CA THR A 24 -6.46 35.89 -35.79
C THR A 24 -5.67 36.65 -36.85
N ASP A 25 -4.66 37.41 -36.41
CA ASP A 25 -3.82 38.23 -37.30
C ASP A 25 -3.20 37.42 -38.44
N GLY A 26 -3.40 37.89 -39.67
CA GLY A 26 -2.51 37.63 -40.80
C GLY A 26 -2.98 36.59 -41.83
N LEU A 27 -3.81 37.02 -42.78
CA LEU A 27 -3.49 37.03 -44.22
C LEU A 27 -4.45 37.99 -44.95
N ALA A 28 -4.11 38.40 -46.18
CA ALA A 28 -4.74 39.56 -46.84
C ALA A 28 -6.12 39.28 -47.45
N GLU A 29 -6.97 40.31 -47.50
CA GLU A 29 -8.20 40.34 -48.29
C GLU A 29 -7.90 40.38 -49.80
N PRO A 30 -8.85 39.89 -50.61
CA PRO A 30 -9.29 40.69 -51.76
C PRO A 30 -10.82 40.72 -51.94
N GLY A 31 -11.30 41.86 -52.44
CA GLY A 31 -12.37 42.03 -53.45
C GLY A 31 -13.66 41.19 -53.39
N ALA A 32 -14.80 41.88 -53.35
CA ALA A 32 -16.11 41.28 -53.58
C ALA A 32 -16.39 40.91 -55.05
N GLU A 33 -17.54 40.27 -55.28
CA GLU A 33 -18.14 39.84 -56.56
C GLU A 33 -17.57 38.55 -57.21
N GLY A 34 -18.46 37.79 -57.87
CA GLY A 34 -18.13 36.59 -58.65
C GLY A 34 -18.78 35.29 -58.18
N THR A 35 -19.94 34.93 -58.71
CA THR A 35 -20.58 33.62 -58.52
C THR A 35 -20.06 32.57 -59.52
N ALA A 36 -19.40 31.51 -59.04
CA ALA A 36 -19.17 30.27 -59.80
C ALA A 36 -18.88 29.09 -58.87
N GLU A 37 -19.24 27.87 -59.28
CA GLU A 37 -18.94 26.64 -58.53
C GLU A 37 -17.49 26.18 -58.77
N GLY A 38 -16.78 25.79 -57.70
CA GLY A 38 -15.39 25.31 -57.75
C GLY A 38 -15.15 24.18 -56.77
N THR A 39 -15.33 22.94 -57.21
CA THR A 39 -15.28 21.73 -56.36
C THR A 39 -13.86 21.31 -55.98
N VAL A 40 -13.33 21.88 -54.89
CA VAL A 40 -12.15 21.30 -54.20
C VAL A 40 -12.57 19.99 -53.52
N SER A 41 -11.82 18.92 -53.76
CA SER A 41 -12.25 17.55 -53.49
C SER A 41 -12.08 17.12 -52.02
N ASP A 42 -13.17 17.15 -51.23
CA ASP A 42 -13.23 16.43 -49.95
C ASP A 42 -13.31 14.91 -50.19
N THR A 43 -12.13 14.31 -50.34
CA THR A 43 -11.92 12.86 -50.46
C THR A 43 -11.55 12.20 -49.13
N GLY A 44 -11.72 12.91 -48.00
CA GLY A 44 -11.34 12.43 -46.67
C GLY A 44 -12.50 12.12 -45.72
N GLN A 45 -13.61 12.86 -45.77
CA GLN A 45 -14.56 12.90 -44.65
C GLN A 45 -15.85 12.03 -44.77
N LYS A 46 -15.97 11.21 -45.82
CA LYS A 46 -17.23 10.51 -46.17
C LYS A 46 -17.71 9.38 -45.23
N TRP A 47 -16.94 8.94 -44.24
CA TRP A 47 -17.17 7.67 -43.53
C TRP A 47 -17.70 7.77 -42.08
N TRP A 48 -18.08 8.95 -41.57
CA TRP A 48 -18.51 9.08 -40.16
C TRP A 48 -19.68 10.06 -39.97
N PRO A 49 -20.60 9.84 -39.00
CA PRO A 49 -21.84 10.62 -38.91
C PRO A 49 -21.63 12.15 -38.76
N PRO A 50 -22.52 12.98 -39.33
CA PRO A 50 -22.36 14.44 -39.34
C PRO A 50 -22.59 15.10 -37.97
N ARG A 51 -23.36 14.47 -37.07
CA ARG A 51 -23.72 15.05 -35.76
C ARG A 51 -22.63 14.80 -34.72
N PRO A 52 -22.08 15.83 -34.02
CA PRO A 52 -21.03 15.65 -33.02
C PRO A 52 -21.39 14.68 -31.88
N ALA A 53 -22.66 14.61 -31.48
CA ALA A 53 -23.16 13.66 -30.49
C ALA A 53 -22.98 12.19 -30.93
N LEU A 54 -23.22 11.87 -32.20
CA LEU A 54 -23.00 10.53 -32.74
C LEU A 54 -21.51 10.18 -32.78
N ARG A 55 -20.64 11.14 -33.11
CA ARG A 55 -19.18 10.96 -33.05
C ARG A 55 -18.71 10.65 -31.62
N ALA A 56 -19.27 11.35 -30.61
CA ALA A 56 -18.97 11.11 -29.20
C ALA A 56 -19.53 9.78 -28.65
N ALA A 57 -20.74 9.40 -29.05
CA ALA A 57 -21.32 8.10 -28.69
C ALA A 57 -20.52 6.93 -29.30
N ALA A 58 -20.14 7.03 -30.58
CA ALA A 58 -19.31 6.01 -31.22
C ALA A 58 -17.91 5.91 -30.59
N ALA A 59 -17.30 7.04 -30.16
CA ALA A 59 -16.05 6.99 -29.39
C ALA A 59 -16.22 6.25 -28.05
N PHE A 60 -17.31 6.50 -27.30
CA PHE A 60 -17.62 5.73 -26.08
C PHE A 60 -17.77 4.23 -26.35
N PHE A 61 -18.55 3.84 -27.37
CA PHE A 61 -18.73 2.43 -27.71
C PHE A 61 -17.45 1.75 -28.18
N LEU A 62 -16.55 2.47 -28.87
CA LEU A 62 -15.22 1.96 -29.21
C LEU A 62 -14.38 1.68 -27.97
N TYR A 63 -14.34 2.59 -26.99
CA TYR A 63 -13.63 2.32 -25.73
C TYR A 63 -14.29 1.22 -24.90
N LEU A 64 -15.62 1.12 -24.89
CA LEU A 64 -16.33 0.03 -24.21
C LEU A 64 -16.02 -1.32 -24.86
N ALA A 65 -15.97 -1.38 -26.20
CA ALA A 65 -15.53 -2.57 -26.92
C ALA A 65 -14.07 -2.92 -26.59
N THR A 66 -13.15 -1.95 -26.54
CA THR A 66 -11.77 -2.17 -26.10
C THR A 66 -11.71 -2.69 -24.66
N ALA A 67 -12.45 -2.11 -23.71
CA ALA A 67 -12.51 -2.59 -22.33
C ALA A 67 -13.06 -4.02 -22.23
N ILE A 68 -14.08 -4.36 -23.04
CA ILE A 68 -14.61 -5.73 -23.12
C ILE A 68 -13.57 -6.69 -23.73
N VAL A 69 -12.81 -6.29 -24.74
CA VAL A 69 -11.76 -7.13 -25.34
C VAL A 69 -10.57 -7.35 -24.38
N LEU A 70 -10.14 -6.32 -23.65
CA LEU A 70 -9.00 -6.42 -22.73
C LEU A 70 -9.34 -7.14 -21.42
N TRP A 71 -10.54 -6.92 -20.88
CA TRP A 71 -10.94 -7.37 -19.53
C TRP A 71 -12.31 -8.06 -19.45
N GLY A 72 -13.23 -7.80 -20.37
CA GLY A 72 -14.61 -8.30 -20.29
C GLY A 72 -14.81 -9.73 -20.76
N ILE A 73 -14.10 -10.20 -21.80
CA ILE A 73 -14.31 -11.52 -22.44
C ILE A 73 -14.40 -12.67 -21.41
N PRO A 74 -13.51 -12.81 -20.40
CA PRO A 74 -13.56 -13.92 -19.45
C PRO A 74 -14.66 -13.82 -18.38
N VAL A 75 -15.33 -12.67 -18.28
CA VAL A 75 -16.28 -12.31 -17.20
C VAL A 75 -17.69 -12.02 -17.74
N ILE A 76 -17.87 -11.64 -19.01
CA ILE A 76 -19.15 -11.16 -19.55
C ILE A 76 -20.25 -12.23 -19.55
N GLY A 77 -19.91 -13.52 -19.74
CA GLY A 77 -20.82 -14.66 -19.55
C GLY A 77 -20.97 -15.12 -18.09
N HIS A 78 -20.28 -14.46 -17.15
CA HIS A 78 -20.11 -14.87 -15.76
C HIS A 78 -20.17 -13.69 -14.77
N LEU A 79 -20.86 -12.59 -15.12
CA LEU A 79 -20.88 -11.33 -14.35
C LEU A 79 -21.28 -11.49 -12.87
N SER A 80 -22.03 -12.54 -12.54
CA SER A 80 -22.48 -12.91 -11.19
C SER A 80 -21.75 -14.12 -10.57
N THR A 81 -20.66 -14.61 -11.17
CA THR A 81 -19.91 -15.80 -10.71
C THR A 81 -18.38 -15.73 -10.83
N ARG A 82 -17.85 -14.69 -11.50
CA ARG A 82 -16.43 -14.32 -11.55
C ARG A 82 -16.30 -12.81 -11.34
N TYR A 83 -15.15 -12.32 -10.90
CA TYR A 83 -14.90 -10.89 -10.81
C TYR A 83 -13.63 -10.44 -11.50
N LEU A 84 -13.65 -9.20 -11.96
CA LEU A 84 -12.57 -8.46 -12.61
C LEU A 84 -11.71 -7.74 -11.55
N ALA A 85 -11.06 -8.51 -10.67
CA ALA A 85 -10.14 -8.00 -9.64
C ALA A 85 -9.23 -9.10 -9.04
N ASN A 86 -8.17 -8.68 -8.34
CA ASN A 86 -7.02 -9.48 -7.89
C ASN A 86 -7.21 -10.21 -6.55
N GLY A 87 -8.35 -10.88 -6.37
CA GLY A 87 -8.67 -11.64 -5.15
C GLY A 87 -9.45 -10.82 -4.11
N ARG A 88 -9.27 -11.17 -2.83
CA ARG A 88 -9.87 -10.47 -1.69
C ARG A 88 -9.11 -9.19 -1.33
N GLY A 89 -9.79 -8.24 -0.68
CA GLY A 89 -9.21 -6.98 -0.22
C GLY A 89 -10.18 -5.82 -0.35
N ASP A 90 -9.73 -4.68 -0.89
CA ASP A 90 -10.61 -3.52 -1.13
C ASP A 90 -11.81 -3.88 -2.02
N VAL A 91 -11.63 -4.87 -2.91
CA VAL A 91 -12.68 -5.51 -3.73
C VAL A 91 -13.92 -5.86 -2.90
N ASP A 92 -13.73 -6.47 -1.74
CA ASP A 92 -14.82 -6.90 -0.86
C ASP A 92 -15.47 -5.69 -0.15
N LEU A 93 -14.70 -4.65 0.17
CA LEU A 93 -15.22 -3.37 0.69
C LEU A 93 -16.08 -2.65 -0.37
N TYR A 94 -15.70 -2.65 -1.65
CA TYR A 94 -16.57 -2.11 -2.71
C TYR A 94 -17.82 -2.98 -2.93
N ARG A 95 -17.69 -4.33 -2.91
CA ARG A 95 -18.85 -5.24 -2.97
C ARG A 95 -19.82 -4.99 -1.81
N TRP A 96 -19.31 -4.80 -0.61
CA TRP A 96 -20.09 -4.45 0.57
C TRP A 96 -20.72 -3.06 0.42
N SER A 97 -19.96 -2.03 0.03
CA SER A 97 -20.46 -0.67 -0.21
C SER A 97 -21.58 -0.62 -1.26
N LEU A 98 -21.56 -1.49 -2.28
CA LEU A 98 -22.59 -1.61 -3.32
C LEU A 98 -23.94 -2.12 -2.77
N ALA A 99 -23.95 -2.85 -1.65
CA ALA A 99 -25.16 -3.27 -0.94
C ALA A 99 -25.50 -2.35 0.24
N TRP A 100 -24.49 -2.00 1.06
CA TRP A 100 -24.64 -1.20 2.27
C TRP A 100 -25.25 0.17 2.00
N VAL A 101 -24.74 0.93 1.03
CA VAL A 101 -25.19 2.32 0.84
C VAL A 101 -26.66 2.40 0.42
N PRO A 102 -27.15 1.64 -0.59
CA PRO A 102 -28.57 1.64 -0.91
C PRO A 102 -29.44 1.07 0.22
N TRP A 103 -28.95 0.08 0.98
CA TRP A 103 -29.68 -0.45 2.14
C TRP A 103 -29.81 0.62 3.23
N ALA A 104 -28.71 1.24 3.66
CA ALA A 104 -28.71 2.27 4.71
C ALA A 104 -29.63 3.44 4.35
N VAL A 105 -29.51 3.97 3.12
CA VAL A 105 -30.36 5.07 2.63
C VAL A 105 -31.85 4.68 2.59
N SER A 106 -32.19 3.45 2.19
CA SER A 106 -33.60 3.00 2.15
C SER A 106 -34.20 2.64 3.52
N HIS A 107 -33.37 2.50 4.56
CA HIS A 107 -33.80 2.23 5.94
C HIS A 107 -33.58 3.42 6.89
N GLY A 108 -33.18 4.59 6.38
CA GLY A 108 -32.96 5.81 7.18
C GLY A 108 -31.67 5.80 8.02
N HIS A 109 -30.77 4.84 7.80
CA HIS A 109 -29.45 4.79 8.46
C HIS A 109 -28.43 5.67 7.74
N SER A 110 -27.40 6.12 8.47
CA SER A 110 -26.26 6.80 7.86
C SER A 110 -25.49 5.83 6.94
N PRO A 111 -25.24 6.16 5.66
CA PRO A 111 -24.34 5.37 4.83
C PRO A 111 -22.86 5.50 5.26
N LEU A 112 -22.54 6.42 6.18
CA LEU A 112 -21.19 6.79 6.61
C LEU A 112 -20.80 6.22 7.98
N PHE A 113 -21.68 5.48 8.66
CA PHE A 113 -21.39 4.76 9.90
C PHE A 113 -22.18 3.46 9.93
N THR A 114 -21.57 2.36 10.34
CA THR A 114 -22.26 1.06 10.47
C THR A 114 -22.01 0.43 11.83
N ASP A 115 -23.05 -0.15 12.42
CA ASP A 115 -22.97 -1.01 13.61
C ASP A 115 -22.71 -2.49 13.24
N LYS A 116 -22.73 -2.84 11.94
CA LYS A 116 -22.62 -4.22 11.43
C LYS A 116 -21.18 -4.70 11.21
N VAL A 117 -20.20 -3.80 11.36
CA VAL A 117 -18.77 -4.08 11.27
C VAL A 117 -18.15 -3.63 12.59
N PHE A 118 -17.41 -4.51 13.26
CA PHE A 118 -16.98 -4.34 14.66
C PHE A 118 -18.16 -4.09 15.63
N ALA A 119 -19.23 -4.87 15.48
CA ALA A 119 -20.38 -4.84 16.39
C ALA A 119 -19.95 -5.21 17.84
N PRO A 120 -20.54 -4.59 18.88
CA PRO A 120 -21.59 -3.57 18.84
C PRO A 120 -21.06 -2.13 18.70
N GLY A 121 -19.74 -1.91 18.77
CA GLY A 121 -19.15 -0.56 18.75
C GLY A 121 -19.31 0.17 17.41
N GLY A 122 -19.32 -0.59 16.31
CA GLY A 122 -19.46 -0.05 14.96
C GLY A 122 -18.19 0.62 14.44
N VAL A 123 -18.30 1.23 13.25
CA VAL A 123 -17.18 1.95 12.60
C VAL A 123 -17.65 3.14 11.77
N ASP A 124 -16.88 4.22 11.85
CA ASP A 124 -17.00 5.40 10.99
C ASP A 124 -16.35 5.13 9.63
N LEU A 125 -17.09 5.36 8.55
CA LEU A 125 -16.71 5.05 7.17
C LEU A 125 -16.21 6.28 6.41
N THR A 126 -16.09 7.46 7.04
CA THR A 126 -15.60 8.69 6.39
C THR A 126 -14.11 8.67 6.07
N TRP A 127 -13.35 7.75 6.68
CA TRP A 127 -11.97 7.43 6.30
C TRP A 127 -11.83 6.08 5.58
N SER A 128 -12.95 5.43 5.24
CA SER A 128 -12.99 4.21 4.42
C SER A 128 -13.18 4.56 2.93
N THR A 129 -12.66 3.72 2.03
CA THR A 129 -12.74 3.90 0.56
C THR A 129 -14.12 3.51 -0.03
N ILE A 130 -15.20 3.71 0.73
CA ILE A 130 -16.57 3.43 0.28
C ILE A 130 -16.97 4.32 -0.92
N ILE A 131 -17.94 3.87 -1.71
CA ILE A 131 -18.32 4.47 -3.00
C ILE A 131 -19.81 4.85 -3.09
N PRO A 132 -20.31 5.81 -2.29
CA PRO A 132 -21.76 6.06 -2.19
C PRO A 132 -22.44 6.44 -3.51
N GLY A 133 -21.80 7.26 -4.34
CA GLY A 133 -22.35 7.69 -5.64
C GLY A 133 -22.51 6.51 -6.60
N PRO A 134 -21.43 5.78 -6.93
CA PRO A 134 -21.50 4.56 -7.72
C PRO A 134 -22.46 3.51 -7.16
N ALA A 135 -22.56 3.37 -5.84
CA ALA A 135 -23.46 2.41 -5.21
C ALA A 135 -24.95 2.74 -5.42
N LEU A 136 -25.34 4.01 -5.31
CA LEU A 136 -26.70 4.45 -5.62
C LEU A 136 -27.02 4.37 -7.12
N VAL A 137 -26.07 4.75 -7.99
CA VAL A 137 -26.23 4.64 -9.45
C VAL A 137 -26.34 3.18 -9.91
N ALA A 138 -25.56 2.26 -9.33
CA ALA A 138 -25.61 0.84 -9.65
C ALA A 138 -26.73 0.08 -8.90
N TRP A 139 -27.50 0.71 -8.00
CA TRP A 139 -28.51 0.03 -7.19
C TRP A 139 -29.50 -0.84 -7.98
N PRO A 140 -30.03 -0.43 -9.15
CA PRO A 140 -30.89 -1.30 -9.97
C PRO A 140 -30.18 -2.57 -10.43
N VAL A 141 -28.90 -2.48 -10.83
CA VAL A 141 -28.07 -3.62 -11.21
C VAL A 141 -27.79 -4.51 -9.99
N THR A 142 -27.48 -3.91 -8.83
CA THR A 142 -27.24 -4.64 -7.59
C THR A 142 -28.47 -5.42 -7.15
N ARG A 143 -29.67 -4.83 -7.28
CA ARG A 143 -30.95 -5.44 -6.89
C ARG A 143 -31.37 -6.58 -7.82
N LEU A 144 -31.03 -6.52 -9.11
CA LEU A 144 -31.41 -7.52 -10.11
C LEU A 144 -30.37 -8.64 -10.31
N PHE A 145 -29.08 -8.31 -10.20
CA PHE A 145 -27.97 -9.19 -10.60
C PHE A 145 -26.87 -9.35 -9.51
N GLY A 146 -27.04 -8.71 -8.35
CA GLY A 146 -26.11 -8.78 -7.23
C GLY A 146 -24.93 -7.79 -7.31
N THR A 147 -24.26 -7.59 -6.17
CA THR A 147 -23.12 -6.65 -6.04
C THR A 147 -21.96 -6.99 -6.96
N LEU A 148 -21.78 -8.28 -7.29
CA LEU A 148 -20.71 -8.74 -8.19
C LEU A 148 -20.91 -8.27 -9.63
N ALA A 149 -22.15 -8.37 -10.13
CA ALA A 149 -22.50 -7.87 -11.47
C ALA A 149 -22.32 -6.35 -11.53
N SER A 150 -22.77 -5.62 -10.50
CA SER A 150 -22.54 -4.18 -10.39
C SER A 150 -21.05 -3.80 -10.38
N HIS A 151 -20.22 -4.52 -9.61
CA HIS A 151 -18.78 -4.29 -9.58
C HIS A 151 -18.16 -4.49 -10.98
N ASN A 152 -18.46 -5.61 -11.64
CA ASN A 152 -17.95 -5.92 -12.97
C ASN A 152 -18.41 -4.92 -14.04
N VAL A 153 -19.69 -4.51 -14.02
CA VAL A 153 -20.22 -3.49 -14.93
C VAL A 153 -19.54 -2.14 -14.70
N LEU A 154 -19.34 -1.71 -13.45
CA LEU A 154 -18.63 -0.46 -13.15
C LEU A 154 -17.14 -0.53 -13.55
N LYS A 155 -16.44 -1.64 -13.31
CA LYS A 155 -15.06 -1.88 -13.78
C LYS A 155 -14.93 -1.77 -15.30
N LEU A 156 -15.88 -2.32 -16.07
CA LEU A 156 -15.84 -2.25 -17.54
C LEU A 156 -16.24 -0.87 -18.09
N LEU A 157 -17.15 -0.15 -17.41
CA LEU A 157 -17.52 1.21 -17.79
C LEU A 157 -16.44 2.24 -17.44
N ALA A 158 -15.66 2.04 -16.39
CA ALA A 158 -14.64 2.97 -15.90
C ALA A 158 -13.61 3.44 -16.96
N PRO A 159 -12.85 2.55 -17.64
CA PRO A 159 -11.91 2.96 -18.69
C PRO A 159 -12.62 3.60 -19.89
N ALA A 160 -13.83 3.12 -20.23
CA ALA A 160 -14.62 3.65 -21.35
C ALA A 160 -15.11 5.09 -21.10
N LEU A 161 -15.61 5.38 -19.90
CA LEU A 161 -16.02 6.72 -19.47
C LEU A 161 -14.82 7.66 -19.33
N ALA A 162 -13.70 7.18 -18.78
CA ALA A 162 -12.46 7.94 -18.66
C ALA A 162 -11.93 8.36 -20.04
N GLY A 163 -11.79 7.39 -20.95
CA GLY A 163 -11.35 7.64 -22.32
C GLY A 163 -12.31 8.53 -23.11
N TRP A 164 -13.63 8.36 -22.93
CA TRP A 164 -14.64 9.24 -23.52
C TRP A 164 -14.53 10.69 -23.03
N GLY A 165 -14.32 10.91 -21.72
CA GLY A 165 -14.10 12.25 -21.19
C GLY A 165 -12.85 12.91 -21.77
N ALA A 166 -11.73 12.17 -21.86
CA ALA A 166 -10.50 12.68 -22.47
C ALA A 166 -10.65 12.92 -23.99
N TYR A 167 -11.44 12.09 -24.70
CA TYR A 167 -11.86 12.35 -26.08
C TYR A 167 -12.65 13.65 -26.20
N LEU A 168 -13.60 13.96 -25.29
CA LEU A 168 -14.36 15.22 -25.34
C LEU A 168 -13.46 16.44 -25.20
N VAL A 169 -12.51 16.41 -24.26
CA VAL A 169 -11.47 17.45 -24.10
C VAL A 169 -10.69 17.63 -25.41
N CYS A 170 -10.12 16.55 -25.94
CA CYS A 170 -9.25 16.61 -27.11
C CYS A 170 -10.01 17.00 -28.37
N ASN A 171 -11.22 16.48 -28.58
CA ASN A 171 -12.05 16.78 -29.75
C ASN A 171 -12.56 18.22 -29.73
N ARG A 172 -12.72 18.84 -28.55
CA ARG A 172 -13.02 20.27 -28.46
C ARG A 172 -11.82 21.13 -28.86
N LEU A 173 -10.63 20.79 -28.37
CA LEU A 173 -9.36 21.51 -28.59
C LEU A 173 -8.76 21.34 -30.00
N THR A 174 -8.99 20.18 -30.64
CA THR A 174 -8.40 19.83 -31.95
C THR A 174 -9.39 19.89 -33.10
N ARG A 175 -10.69 19.70 -32.83
CA ARG A 175 -11.76 19.40 -33.82
C ARG A 175 -11.49 18.17 -34.70
N ALA A 176 -10.50 17.34 -34.35
CA ALA A 176 -10.06 16.20 -35.14
C ALA A 176 -10.38 14.87 -34.44
N PHE A 177 -11.24 14.05 -35.08
CA PHE A 177 -11.78 12.82 -34.49
C PHE A 177 -10.66 11.81 -34.14
N TRP A 178 -9.85 11.39 -35.12
CA TRP A 178 -8.84 10.35 -34.92
C TRP A 178 -7.75 10.70 -33.88
N PRO A 179 -7.12 11.91 -33.90
CA PRO A 179 -6.23 12.33 -32.82
C PRO A 179 -6.86 12.24 -31.44
N SER A 180 -8.13 12.67 -31.32
CA SER A 180 -8.86 12.67 -30.05
C SER A 180 -9.27 11.27 -29.60
N LEU A 181 -9.51 10.35 -30.55
CA LEU A 181 -9.80 8.94 -30.26
C LEU A 181 -8.58 8.26 -29.63
N VAL A 182 -7.38 8.52 -30.17
CA VAL A 182 -6.12 8.03 -29.61
C VAL A 182 -5.83 8.67 -28.25
N SER A 183 -6.05 9.99 -28.09
CA SER A 183 -5.95 10.64 -26.78
C SER A 183 -6.85 10.01 -25.71
N GLY A 184 -8.11 9.73 -26.05
CA GLY A 184 -9.01 9.07 -25.10
C GLY A 184 -8.52 7.67 -24.71
N TYR A 185 -7.94 6.92 -25.66
CA TYR A 185 -7.28 5.65 -25.33
C TYR A 185 -6.11 5.85 -24.35
N LEU A 186 -5.21 6.80 -24.62
CA LEU A 186 -4.01 7.03 -23.79
C LEU A 186 -4.31 7.39 -22.32
N PHE A 187 -5.48 7.99 -22.04
CA PHE A 187 -5.93 8.22 -20.67
C PHE A 187 -6.72 7.03 -20.12
N GLY A 188 -7.74 6.57 -20.85
CA GLY A 188 -8.66 5.50 -20.43
C GLY A 188 -8.02 4.11 -20.34
N PHE A 189 -6.83 3.91 -20.92
CA PHE A 189 -6.04 2.68 -20.89
C PHE A 189 -4.57 2.99 -20.55
N SER A 190 -4.35 4.03 -19.72
CA SER A 190 -3.05 4.38 -19.14
C SER A 190 -2.53 3.30 -18.19
N ALA A 191 -1.22 3.30 -17.90
CA ALA A 191 -0.64 2.40 -16.88
C ALA A 191 -1.31 2.57 -15.50
N TYR A 192 -1.68 3.81 -15.14
CA TYR A 192 -2.53 4.09 -13.99
C TYR A 192 -3.85 3.31 -14.04
N MET A 193 -4.58 3.34 -15.15
CA MET A 193 -5.81 2.55 -15.28
C MET A 193 -5.53 1.04 -15.17
N VAL A 194 -4.48 0.54 -15.83
CA VAL A 194 -4.13 -0.88 -15.80
C VAL A 194 -3.84 -1.37 -14.38
N GLY A 195 -2.97 -0.68 -13.62
CA GLY A 195 -2.70 -1.04 -12.23
C GLY A 195 -3.95 -0.95 -11.34
N GLN A 196 -4.69 0.16 -11.43
CA GLN A 196 -5.85 0.42 -10.59
C GLN A 196 -7.04 -0.51 -10.89
N MET A 197 -7.19 -1.00 -12.12
CA MET A 197 -8.17 -2.01 -12.49
C MET A 197 -8.01 -3.30 -11.67
N GLN A 198 -6.82 -3.62 -11.15
CA GLN A 198 -6.59 -4.84 -10.38
C GLN A 198 -7.38 -4.90 -9.06
N SER A 199 -7.47 -3.83 -8.27
CA SER A 199 -8.24 -3.82 -7.00
C SER A 199 -9.31 -2.72 -7.00
N HIS A 200 -8.88 -1.47 -7.08
CA HIS A 200 -9.67 -0.32 -6.68
C HIS A 200 -10.80 0.02 -7.65
N LEU A 201 -12.00 0.34 -7.13
CA LEU A 201 -13.13 0.79 -7.94
C LEU A 201 -13.28 2.33 -7.90
N ASN A 202 -12.99 2.94 -6.75
CA ASN A 202 -12.92 4.39 -6.57
C ASN A 202 -11.81 5.06 -7.41
N LEU A 203 -10.75 4.34 -7.77
CA LEU A 203 -9.58 4.88 -8.49
C LEU A 203 -9.59 4.62 -10.01
N VAL A 204 -10.53 3.81 -10.53
CA VAL A 204 -10.72 3.66 -11.99
C VAL A 204 -11.84 4.56 -12.52
N LEU A 205 -12.81 4.95 -11.67
CA LEU A 205 -13.93 5.84 -12.03
C LEU A 205 -13.52 7.32 -12.13
N VAL A 206 -12.33 7.61 -12.66
CA VAL A 206 -11.70 8.94 -12.76
C VAL A 206 -12.23 9.81 -13.91
N PHE A 207 -13.29 9.39 -14.60
CA PHE A 207 -13.93 10.15 -15.68
C PHE A 207 -14.41 11.57 -15.31
N PRO A 208 -14.74 11.94 -14.04
CA PRO A 208 -15.07 13.32 -13.72
C PRO A 208 -13.91 14.30 -13.95
N ILE A 209 -12.64 13.85 -13.89
CA ILE A 209 -11.46 14.72 -14.06
C ILE A 209 -11.43 15.36 -15.47
N PRO A 210 -11.45 14.61 -16.59
CA PRO A 210 -11.52 15.23 -17.92
C PRO A 210 -12.86 15.91 -18.19
N ILE A 211 -13.97 15.50 -17.55
CA ILE A 211 -15.26 16.22 -17.68
C ILE A 211 -15.15 17.62 -17.05
N ALA A 212 -14.55 17.77 -15.87
CA ALA A 212 -14.27 19.07 -15.27
C ALA A 212 -13.38 19.93 -16.19
N ALA A 213 -12.31 19.36 -16.77
CA ALA A 213 -11.47 20.07 -17.75
C ALA A 213 -12.26 20.52 -19.00
N TYR A 214 -13.16 19.67 -19.51
CA TYR A 214 -14.04 20.00 -20.65
C TYR A 214 -15.03 21.13 -20.32
N LEU A 215 -15.61 21.14 -19.11
CA LEU A 215 -16.45 22.24 -18.64
C LEU A 215 -15.66 23.56 -18.56
N VAL A 216 -14.42 23.51 -18.03
CA VAL A 216 -13.54 24.70 -17.94
C VAL A 216 -13.22 25.25 -19.33
N ILE A 217 -12.84 24.38 -20.28
CA ILE A 217 -12.61 24.78 -21.68
C ILE A 217 -13.86 25.46 -22.25
N ARG A 218 -15.04 24.85 -22.11
CA ARG A 218 -16.30 25.43 -22.60
C ARG A 218 -16.65 26.78 -21.98
N ARG A 219 -16.33 26.99 -20.70
CA ARG A 219 -16.55 28.26 -19.97
C ARG A 219 -15.56 29.34 -20.37
N VAL A 220 -14.30 28.99 -20.62
CA VAL A 220 -13.25 29.92 -21.10
C VAL A 220 -13.51 30.34 -22.55
N GLU A 221 -13.94 29.42 -23.41
CA GLU A 221 -14.40 29.69 -24.79
C GLU A 221 -15.70 30.52 -24.87
N GLY A 222 -16.36 30.84 -23.75
CA GLY A 222 -17.65 31.54 -23.72
C GLY A 222 -18.86 30.68 -24.13
N SER A 223 -18.65 29.44 -24.58
CA SER A 223 -19.71 28.51 -25.03
C SER A 223 -20.65 27.98 -23.92
N MET A 224 -20.56 28.51 -22.70
CA MET A 224 -21.32 28.09 -21.53
C MET A 224 -21.42 29.25 -20.53
N GLY A 225 -22.66 29.60 -20.15
CA GLY A 225 -22.94 30.61 -19.12
C GLY A 225 -22.48 30.19 -17.71
N TRP A 226 -22.27 31.17 -16.83
CA TRP A 226 -21.67 30.92 -15.51
C TRP A 226 -22.55 30.04 -14.59
N ILE A 227 -23.87 30.19 -14.65
CA ILE A 227 -24.83 29.37 -13.89
C ILE A 227 -24.71 27.91 -14.31
N THR A 228 -24.84 27.62 -15.62
CA THR A 228 -24.73 26.27 -16.18
C THR A 228 -23.36 25.64 -15.90
N PHE A 229 -22.28 26.43 -15.99
CA PHE A 229 -20.94 25.97 -15.64
C PHE A 229 -20.85 25.58 -14.17
N THR A 230 -21.29 26.44 -13.26
CA THR A 230 -21.19 26.20 -11.81
C THR A 230 -22.05 25.00 -11.41
N ALA A 231 -23.27 24.89 -11.92
CA ALA A 231 -24.16 23.75 -11.65
C ALA A 231 -23.55 22.41 -12.13
N LEU A 232 -23.08 22.35 -13.39
CA LEU A 232 -22.46 21.14 -13.93
C LEU A 232 -21.12 20.82 -13.25
N MET A 233 -20.34 21.83 -12.85
CA MET A 233 -19.10 21.65 -12.10
C MET A 233 -19.39 21.10 -10.70
N THR A 234 -20.35 21.66 -9.96
CA THR A 234 -20.78 21.15 -8.64
C THR A 234 -21.25 19.69 -8.74
N VAL A 235 -22.04 19.32 -9.75
CA VAL A 235 -22.45 17.92 -9.98
C VAL A 235 -21.25 17.03 -10.32
N THR A 236 -20.31 17.50 -11.15
CA THR A 236 -19.09 16.75 -11.50
C THR A 236 -18.19 16.53 -10.28
N LEU A 237 -18.05 17.54 -9.42
CA LEU A 237 -17.25 17.50 -8.19
C LEU A 237 -17.90 16.69 -7.07
N LEU A 238 -19.23 16.76 -6.91
CA LEU A 238 -19.98 15.89 -5.99
C LEU A 238 -19.94 14.42 -6.44
N GLY A 239 -20.03 14.19 -7.76
CA GLY A 239 -19.77 12.88 -8.37
C GLY A 239 -18.37 12.38 -8.03
N LEU A 240 -17.33 13.20 -8.25
CA LEU A 240 -15.95 12.84 -7.93
C LEU A 240 -15.74 12.56 -6.43
N PHE A 241 -16.30 13.39 -5.53
CA PHE A 241 -16.25 13.17 -4.08
C PHE A 241 -16.89 11.84 -3.68
N SER A 242 -18.09 11.55 -4.19
CA SER A 242 -18.85 10.32 -3.91
C SER A 242 -18.31 9.07 -4.61
N ILE A 243 -17.30 9.24 -5.47
CA ILE A 243 -16.45 8.19 -6.04
C ILE A 243 -15.19 8.02 -5.18
N SER A 244 -14.42 9.08 -4.93
CA SER A 244 -13.17 9.05 -4.16
C SER A 244 -12.80 10.42 -3.59
N THR A 245 -12.77 10.52 -2.26
CA THR A 245 -12.34 11.74 -1.55
C THR A 245 -10.86 12.08 -1.78
N GLU A 246 -9.99 11.08 -1.91
CA GLU A 246 -8.57 11.25 -2.23
C GLU A 246 -8.38 11.89 -3.61
N VAL A 247 -9.11 11.41 -4.64
CA VAL A 247 -9.03 11.95 -6.01
C VAL A 247 -9.73 13.31 -6.13
N PHE A 248 -10.79 13.55 -5.35
CA PHE A 248 -11.41 14.88 -5.23
C PHE A 248 -10.43 15.93 -4.67
N ALA A 249 -9.67 15.56 -3.62
CA ALA A 249 -8.67 16.43 -3.01
C ALA A 249 -7.47 16.69 -3.96
N THR A 250 -6.92 15.65 -4.59
CA THR A 250 -5.82 15.85 -5.56
C THR A 250 -6.27 16.58 -6.83
N ALA A 251 -7.53 16.42 -7.26
CA ALA A 251 -8.09 17.20 -8.36
C ALA A 251 -8.19 18.70 -8.06
N ALA A 252 -8.36 19.10 -6.80
CA ALA A 252 -8.32 20.51 -6.40
C ALA A 252 -6.89 21.09 -6.58
N VAL A 253 -5.88 20.34 -6.13
CA VAL A 253 -4.45 20.72 -6.23
C VAL A 253 -4.04 20.83 -7.70
N PHE A 254 -4.28 19.79 -8.51
CA PHE A 254 -3.92 19.82 -9.93
C PHE A 254 -4.79 20.77 -10.75
N GLY A 255 -6.05 20.97 -10.38
CA GLY A 255 -6.90 22.03 -10.94
C GLY A 255 -6.27 23.42 -10.71
N ALA A 256 -5.84 23.73 -9.49
CA ALA A 256 -5.17 24.99 -9.18
C ALA A 256 -3.85 25.18 -9.96
N VAL A 257 -3.01 24.14 -10.03
CA VAL A 257 -1.76 24.17 -10.83
C VAL A 257 -2.07 24.42 -12.32
N ALA A 258 -3.08 23.73 -12.87
CA ALA A 258 -3.51 23.93 -14.26
C ALA A 258 -4.02 25.36 -14.51
N PHE A 259 -4.85 25.91 -13.61
CA PHE A 259 -5.34 27.29 -13.71
C PHE A 259 -4.20 28.32 -13.65
N VAL A 260 -3.21 28.15 -12.77
CA VAL A 260 -2.05 29.05 -12.67
C VAL A 260 -1.22 29.00 -13.96
N LEU A 261 -0.85 27.81 -14.43
CA LEU A 261 -0.05 27.65 -15.65
C LEU A 261 -0.79 28.16 -16.90
N ALA A 262 -2.10 27.90 -16.99
CA ALA A 262 -2.92 28.41 -18.09
C ALA A 262 -3.08 29.94 -18.04
N ALA A 263 -3.29 30.54 -16.86
CA ALA A 263 -3.39 31.99 -16.69
C ALA A 263 -2.07 32.72 -17.03
N ILE A 264 -0.91 32.08 -16.80
CA ILE A 264 0.40 32.57 -17.24
C ILE A 264 0.53 32.51 -18.78
N ALA A 265 0.05 31.43 -19.40
CA ALA A 265 0.15 31.26 -20.86
C ALA A 265 -0.83 32.12 -21.67
N ALA A 266 -2.02 32.41 -21.14
CA ALA A 266 -3.16 32.94 -21.89
C ALA A 266 -3.04 34.37 -22.42
N GLY A 267 -2.19 35.22 -21.85
CA GLY A 267 -2.06 36.61 -22.30
C GLY A 267 -3.37 37.40 -22.17
N LYS A 268 -3.98 37.78 -23.31
CA LYS A 268 -5.24 38.54 -23.35
C LYS A 268 -6.39 37.80 -22.63
N ASP A 269 -6.50 36.47 -22.79
CA ASP A 269 -7.59 35.67 -22.21
C ASP A 269 -7.46 35.38 -20.69
N ARG A 270 -6.42 35.89 -20.03
CA ARG A 270 -6.14 35.60 -18.60
C ARG A 270 -7.35 35.80 -17.69
N MET A 271 -8.16 36.83 -17.91
CA MET A 271 -9.35 37.10 -17.09
C MET A 271 -10.48 36.07 -17.28
N ARG A 272 -10.61 35.46 -18.47
CA ARG A 272 -11.56 34.36 -18.71
C ARG A 272 -11.15 33.11 -17.91
N ILE A 273 -9.84 32.82 -17.84
CA ILE A 273 -9.30 31.72 -17.05
C ILE A 273 -9.44 31.97 -15.55
N VAL A 274 -9.14 33.19 -15.07
CA VAL A 274 -9.35 33.55 -13.65
C VAL A 274 -10.83 33.48 -13.26
N SER A 275 -11.75 33.91 -14.14
CA SER A 275 -13.19 33.74 -13.90
C SER A 275 -13.61 32.27 -13.82
N ALA A 276 -13.09 31.41 -14.71
CA ALA A 276 -13.35 29.96 -14.63
C ALA A 276 -12.76 29.32 -13.37
N ALA A 277 -11.57 29.76 -12.92
CA ALA A 277 -10.94 29.31 -11.68
C ALA A 277 -11.78 29.67 -10.45
N LEU A 278 -12.23 30.94 -10.35
CA LEU A 278 -13.08 31.41 -9.26
C LEU A 278 -14.43 30.70 -9.21
N LEU A 279 -15.07 30.46 -10.36
CA LEU A 279 -16.32 29.68 -10.44
C LEU A 279 -16.10 28.20 -10.09
N THR A 280 -14.93 27.63 -10.38
CA THR A 280 -14.57 26.26 -9.97
C THR A 280 -14.33 26.19 -8.45
N ALA A 281 -13.66 27.18 -7.87
CA ALA A 281 -13.49 27.30 -6.43
C ALA A 281 -14.84 27.49 -5.70
N ALA A 282 -15.76 28.27 -6.29
CA ALA A 282 -17.12 28.39 -5.79
C ALA A 282 -17.89 27.05 -5.85
N ALA A 283 -17.75 26.26 -6.92
CA ALA A 283 -18.32 24.91 -7.00
C ALA A 283 -17.74 23.97 -5.93
N TYR A 284 -16.43 23.99 -5.68
CA TYR A 284 -15.81 23.30 -4.54
C TYR A 284 -16.39 23.76 -3.19
N GLY A 285 -16.60 25.07 -3.02
CA GLY A 285 -17.23 25.64 -1.82
C GLY A 285 -18.68 25.18 -1.62
N VAL A 286 -19.47 25.08 -2.69
CA VAL A 286 -20.84 24.53 -2.65
C VAL A 286 -20.82 23.05 -2.28
N VAL A 287 -19.93 22.25 -2.87
CA VAL A 287 -19.77 20.82 -2.49
C VAL A 287 -19.36 20.69 -1.02
N ALA A 288 -18.42 21.51 -0.54
CA ALA A 288 -18.01 21.51 0.86
C ALA A 288 -19.17 21.91 1.80
N ALA A 289 -19.99 22.91 1.43
CA ALA A 289 -21.15 23.32 2.21
C ALA A 289 -22.24 22.23 2.29
N LEU A 290 -22.56 21.59 1.17
CA LEU A 290 -23.52 20.47 1.09
C LEU A 290 -23.09 19.27 1.93
N LEU A 291 -21.78 19.05 2.11
CA LEU A 291 -21.20 17.91 2.81
C LEU A 291 -20.71 18.25 4.23
N PHE A 292 -20.85 19.51 4.67
CA PHE A 292 -20.23 20.03 5.89
C PHE A 292 -20.65 19.27 7.15
N PHE A 293 -21.96 19.17 7.38
CA PHE A 293 -22.54 18.46 8.52
C PHE A 293 -22.50 16.93 8.40
N PRO A 294 -22.92 16.30 7.28
CA PRO A 294 -23.01 14.83 7.23
C PRO A 294 -21.66 14.13 7.10
N TYR A 295 -20.64 14.76 6.50
CA TYR A 295 -19.35 14.10 6.21
C TYR A 295 -18.15 14.84 6.80
N LEU A 296 -17.98 16.14 6.54
CA LEU A 296 -16.73 16.83 6.90
C LEU A 296 -16.56 16.98 8.41
N LEU A 297 -17.64 17.20 9.17
CA LEU A 297 -17.57 17.31 10.62
C LEU A 297 -17.16 15.98 11.31
N PRO A 298 -17.75 14.80 10.97
CA PRO A 298 -17.21 13.51 11.40
C PRO A 298 -15.76 13.28 10.91
N ALA A 299 -15.47 13.48 9.62
CA ALA A 299 -14.15 13.21 9.06
C ALA A 299 -13.02 14.02 9.72
N VAL A 300 -13.28 15.29 10.08
CA VAL A 300 -12.31 16.13 10.80
C VAL A 300 -12.15 15.69 12.27
N ARG A 301 -13.23 15.29 12.94
CA ARG A 301 -13.19 14.79 14.34
C ARG A 301 -12.46 13.45 14.44
N ASN A 302 -12.70 12.56 13.48
CA ASN A 302 -12.22 11.18 13.46
C ASN A 302 -10.96 11.04 12.56
N SER A 303 -10.24 12.15 12.35
CA SER A 303 -9.05 12.23 11.50
C SER A 303 -7.84 11.49 12.11
N PRO A 304 -7.17 10.58 11.38
CA PRO A 304 -6.01 9.86 11.90
C PRO A 304 -4.85 10.78 12.33
N GLY A 305 -4.27 10.48 13.50
CA GLY A 305 -3.15 11.24 14.05
C GLY A 305 -1.92 11.23 13.13
N GLN A 306 -1.59 10.06 12.57
CA GLN A 306 -0.51 9.87 11.61
C GLN A 306 -1.03 9.82 10.15
N SER A 307 -0.15 9.67 9.16
CA SER A 307 -0.57 9.31 7.80
C SER A 307 -1.05 7.85 7.76
N ILE A 308 -1.98 7.54 6.86
CA ILE A 308 -2.50 6.18 6.63
C ILE A 308 -1.47 5.31 5.90
N ARG A 309 -0.56 5.92 5.12
CA ARG A 309 0.61 5.26 4.52
C ARG A 309 1.83 6.22 4.51
N PRO A 310 3.06 5.74 4.76
CA PRO A 310 4.26 6.56 4.60
C PRO A 310 4.43 7.01 3.12
N VAL A 311 4.71 8.31 2.90
CA VAL A 311 4.69 8.94 1.56
C VAL A 311 5.98 8.66 0.77
N ASP A 312 7.05 8.31 1.48
CA ASP A 312 8.31 7.80 0.97
C ASP A 312 8.16 6.39 0.37
N THR A 313 7.67 5.42 1.14
CA THR A 313 7.46 4.02 0.69
C THR A 313 6.39 3.86 -0.38
N THR A 314 5.59 4.91 -0.64
CA THR A 314 4.57 4.93 -1.68
C THR A 314 4.94 5.77 -2.91
N ALA A 315 6.10 6.43 -2.93
CA ALA A 315 6.57 7.19 -4.09
C ALA A 315 6.73 6.31 -5.36
N ALA A 316 6.55 6.93 -6.53
CA ALA A 316 6.99 6.34 -7.79
C ALA A 316 8.52 6.38 -7.92
N ASP A 317 9.10 5.39 -8.59
CA ASP A 317 10.53 5.38 -8.93
C ASP A 317 10.80 6.20 -10.20
N ALA A 318 11.96 6.85 -10.29
CA ALA A 318 12.35 7.62 -11.47
C ALA A 318 12.43 6.76 -12.75
N LEU A 319 12.76 5.47 -12.61
CA LEU A 319 12.76 4.51 -13.72
C LEU A 319 11.35 4.04 -14.09
N GLY A 320 10.35 4.17 -13.20
CA GLY A 320 8.96 3.75 -13.43
C GLY A 320 8.32 4.39 -14.67
N PHE A 321 8.65 5.66 -14.96
CA PHE A 321 8.20 6.35 -16.17
C PHE A 321 8.67 5.69 -17.48
N LEU A 322 9.83 4.98 -17.47
CA LEU A 322 10.46 4.38 -18.64
C LEU A 322 10.35 2.86 -18.69
N ILE A 323 10.30 2.18 -17.54
CA ILE A 323 10.40 0.73 -17.40
C ILE A 323 9.02 0.14 -17.06
N PRO A 324 8.47 -0.77 -17.88
CA PRO A 324 7.17 -1.37 -17.63
C PRO A 324 7.14 -2.23 -16.36
N ARG A 325 6.03 -2.15 -15.63
CA ARG A 325 5.62 -3.13 -14.60
C ARG A 325 5.20 -4.45 -15.26
N HIS A 326 5.17 -5.55 -14.49
CA HIS A 326 4.94 -6.89 -15.05
C HIS A 326 3.55 -7.10 -15.66
N ASP A 327 2.57 -6.28 -15.28
CA ASP A 327 1.20 -6.27 -15.79
C ASP A 327 1.05 -5.57 -17.15
N MET A 328 2.13 -4.97 -17.69
CA MET A 328 2.21 -4.51 -19.08
C MET A 328 2.61 -5.67 -20.00
N LEU A 329 1.85 -5.87 -21.08
CA LEU A 329 2.05 -6.94 -22.06
C LEU A 329 3.42 -6.88 -22.75
N ILE A 330 3.92 -5.67 -23.00
CA ILE A 330 5.18 -5.44 -23.72
C ILE A 330 6.27 -5.05 -22.72
N GLY A 331 7.33 -5.85 -22.67
CA GLY A 331 8.52 -5.59 -21.85
C GLY A 331 8.37 -5.92 -20.36
N GLY A 332 7.17 -5.85 -19.78
CA GLY A 332 6.92 -6.03 -18.34
C GLY A 332 7.61 -7.25 -17.73
N ALA A 333 7.33 -8.45 -18.24
CA ALA A 333 7.97 -9.69 -17.78
C ALA A 333 9.50 -9.73 -18.00
N ARG A 334 10.04 -9.05 -19.01
CA ARG A 334 11.50 -8.99 -19.28
C ARG A 334 12.22 -7.98 -18.40
N MET A 335 11.53 -6.96 -17.92
CA MET A 335 12.06 -5.90 -17.07
C MET A 335 11.70 -6.09 -15.58
N SER A 336 10.99 -7.16 -15.24
CA SER A 336 10.60 -7.57 -13.89
C SER A 336 11.78 -7.54 -12.90
N SER A 337 12.98 -7.99 -13.32
CA SER A 337 14.20 -7.96 -12.50
C SER A 337 14.66 -6.55 -12.09
N ILE A 338 14.22 -5.50 -12.78
CA ILE A 338 14.43 -4.10 -12.40
C ILE A 338 13.17 -3.56 -11.73
N SER A 339 12.00 -3.69 -12.36
CA SER A 339 10.77 -3.03 -11.90
C SER A 339 10.14 -3.63 -10.64
N HIS A 340 10.57 -4.81 -10.19
CA HIS A 340 10.22 -5.32 -8.86
C HIS A 340 10.98 -4.63 -7.71
N THR A 341 12.06 -3.87 -7.99
CA THR A 341 12.76 -3.07 -6.95
C THR A 341 12.03 -1.79 -6.56
N PHE A 342 11.17 -1.25 -7.43
CA PHE A 342 10.55 0.06 -7.22
C PHE A 342 9.62 0.06 -6.00
N THR A 343 9.70 1.12 -5.20
CA THR A 343 8.93 1.35 -3.97
C THR A 343 7.42 1.16 -4.11
N ALA A 344 6.82 1.64 -5.21
CA ALA A 344 5.40 1.49 -5.45
C ALA A 344 5.00 0.04 -5.76
N LYS A 345 3.99 -0.48 -5.04
CA LYS A 345 3.31 -1.74 -5.36
C LYS A 345 2.76 -1.71 -6.79
N VAL A 346 2.80 -2.84 -7.50
CA VAL A 346 2.40 -2.94 -8.93
C VAL A 346 1.02 -2.33 -9.22
N ILE A 347 0.01 -2.66 -8.39
CA ILE A 347 -1.38 -2.16 -8.46
C ILE A 347 -1.44 -0.61 -8.38
N GLU A 348 -0.48 -0.01 -7.69
CA GLU A 348 -0.44 1.42 -7.35
C GLU A 348 0.54 2.22 -8.22
N ASP A 349 1.48 1.55 -8.91
CA ASP A 349 2.49 2.21 -9.75
C ASP A 349 1.96 2.59 -11.13
N GLY A 350 1.10 3.62 -11.16
CA GLY A 350 0.59 4.20 -12.40
C GLY A 350 1.59 5.05 -13.18
N SER A 351 2.89 5.09 -12.82
CA SER A 351 3.85 6.08 -13.34
C SER A 351 4.28 5.84 -14.80
N TYR A 352 4.14 4.63 -15.33
CA TYR A 352 4.68 4.24 -16.62
C TYR A 352 4.07 4.99 -17.82
N ILE A 353 4.93 5.70 -18.55
CA ILE A 353 4.60 6.44 -19.79
C ILE A 353 5.14 5.69 -21.03
N GLY A 354 6.31 5.06 -20.90
CA GLY A 354 6.96 4.33 -21.98
C GLY A 354 7.71 5.24 -22.97
N ILE A 355 8.82 4.72 -23.51
CA ILE A 355 9.79 5.50 -24.28
C ILE A 355 9.19 6.18 -25.52
N ALA A 356 8.22 5.56 -26.21
CA ALA A 356 7.61 6.12 -27.40
C ALA A 356 6.76 7.39 -27.10
N LEU A 357 6.07 7.43 -25.96
CA LEU A 357 5.34 8.63 -25.53
C LEU A 357 6.29 9.69 -24.95
N ILE A 358 7.39 9.30 -24.30
CA ILE A 358 8.45 10.25 -23.91
C ILE A 358 9.05 10.92 -25.15
N LEU A 359 9.33 10.17 -26.22
CA LEU A 359 9.76 10.72 -27.50
C LEU A 359 8.68 11.61 -28.16
N ALA A 360 7.39 11.31 -27.98
CA ALA A 360 6.31 12.20 -28.42
C ALA A 360 6.25 13.52 -27.61
N ILE A 361 6.48 13.48 -26.29
CA ILE A 361 6.59 14.67 -25.43
C ILE A 361 7.77 15.55 -25.87
N VAL A 362 8.94 14.95 -26.11
CA VAL A 362 10.13 15.65 -26.64
C VAL A 362 9.86 16.21 -28.04
N GLY A 363 9.23 15.43 -28.91
CA GLY A 363 8.83 15.86 -30.26
C GLY A 363 7.90 17.08 -30.24
N PHE A 364 6.86 17.06 -29.39
CA PHE A 364 5.97 18.19 -29.16
C PHE A 364 6.71 19.40 -28.60
N ALA A 365 7.60 19.21 -27.61
CA ALA A 365 8.43 20.26 -27.04
C ALA A 365 9.39 20.91 -28.05
N ILE A 366 9.78 20.18 -29.12
CA ILE A 366 10.59 20.71 -30.22
C ILE A 366 9.71 21.43 -31.27
N THR A 367 8.65 20.78 -31.77
CA THR A 367 7.85 21.32 -32.89
C THR A 367 6.96 22.49 -32.46
N GLU A 368 6.29 22.38 -31.31
CA GLU A 368 5.31 23.37 -30.85
C GLU A 368 5.94 24.46 -29.94
N ARG A 369 7.28 24.51 -29.82
CA ARG A 369 8.05 25.35 -28.88
C ARG A 369 7.75 26.85 -28.90
N ARG A 370 7.17 27.36 -30.00
CA ARG A 370 6.82 28.78 -30.18
C ARG A 370 5.53 29.18 -29.44
N ARG A 371 4.64 28.24 -29.08
CA ARG A 371 3.36 28.56 -28.41
C ARG A 371 3.51 28.54 -26.88
N ARG A 372 2.89 29.50 -26.18
CA ARG A 372 2.94 29.56 -24.70
C ARG A 372 2.25 28.37 -24.03
N GLY A 373 1.13 27.90 -24.60
CA GLY A 373 0.40 26.73 -24.10
C GLY A 373 1.21 25.43 -24.10
N THR A 374 2.17 25.27 -25.02
CA THR A 374 3.12 24.15 -25.06
C THR A 374 3.89 24.05 -23.75
N TRP A 375 4.44 25.18 -23.29
CA TRP A 375 5.23 25.23 -22.06
C TRP A 375 4.38 25.11 -20.79
N ALA A 376 3.14 25.59 -20.80
CA ALA A 376 2.21 25.34 -19.70
C ALA A 376 1.84 23.85 -19.57
N LEU A 377 1.59 23.16 -20.68
CA LEU A 377 1.26 21.72 -20.66
C LEU A 377 2.48 20.86 -20.28
N LEU A 378 3.68 21.21 -20.77
CA LEU A 378 4.93 20.55 -20.38
C LEU A 378 5.28 20.80 -18.91
N ALA A 379 5.07 22.03 -18.40
CA ALA A 379 5.24 22.34 -16.98
C ALA A 379 4.24 21.58 -16.10
N PHE A 380 2.99 21.41 -16.55
CA PHE A 380 2.01 20.61 -15.83
C PHE A 380 2.41 19.13 -15.77
N ILE A 381 2.85 18.54 -16.88
CA ILE A 381 3.39 17.17 -16.93
C ILE A 381 4.60 17.04 -15.98
N GLY A 382 5.52 18.01 -16.00
CA GLY A 382 6.69 18.04 -15.12
C GLY A 382 6.34 18.12 -13.64
N VAL A 383 5.37 18.96 -13.25
CA VAL A 383 4.90 19.07 -11.86
C VAL A 383 4.16 17.80 -11.43
N ALA A 384 3.31 17.22 -12.28
CA ALA A 384 2.60 15.98 -11.97
C ALA A 384 3.57 14.80 -11.80
N ALA A 385 4.55 14.64 -12.70
CA ALA A 385 5.61 13.64 -12.57
C ALA A 385 6.47 13.86 -11.31
N LEU A 386 6.87 15.10 -11.02
CA LEU A 386 7.68 15.42 -9.84
C LEU A 386 6.93 15.13 -8.52
N LEU A 387 5.61 15.34 -8.48
CA LEU A 387 4.79 15.02 -7.30
C LEU A 387 4.47 13.52 -7.20
N SER A 388 4.49 12.76 -8.30
CA SER A 388 4.47 11.28 -8.24
C SER A 388 5.71 10.69 -7.57
N LEU A 389 6.86 11.36 -7.68
CA LEU A 389 8.12 10.96 -7.03
C LEU A 389 8.15 11.22 -5.51
N GLY A 390 7.11 11.83 -4.94
CA GLY A 390 6.99 12.03 -3.50
C GLY A 390 8.07 12.94 -2.88
N PRO A 391 8.36 12.80 -1.57
CA PRO A 391 9.34 13.61 -0.86
C PRO A 391 10.79 13.10 -1.00
N VAL A 392 11.00 11.90 -1.55
CA VAL A 392 12.31 11.26 -1.70
C VAL A 392 12.42 10.68 -3.11
N LEU A 393 13.43 11.09 -3.86
CA LEU A 393 13.70 10.53 -5.17
C LEU A 393 14.19 9.08 -5.02
N HIS A 394 13.46 8.12 -5.58
CA HIS A 394 13.88 6.72 -5.65
C HIS A 394 14.37 6.35 -7.06
N VAL A 395 15.42 5.53 -7.13
CA VAL A 395 15.97 4.96 -8.37
C VAL A 395 16.33 3.50 -8.12
N GLU A 396 15.72 2.58 -8.88
CA GLU A 396 15.88 1.13 -8.68
C GLU A 396 15.57 0.71 -7.22
N GLY A 397 14.52 1.31 -6.65
CA GLY A 397 14.10 1.14 -5.25
C GLY A 397 14.91 1.91 -4.22
N ARG A 398 16.05 2.49 -4.59
CA ARG A 398 17.01 3.09 -3.65
C ARG A 398 16.70 4.58 -3.43
N PRO A 399 16.60 5.07 -2.18
CA PRO A 399 16.46 6.49 -1.91
C PRO A 399 17.76 7.22 -2.26
N MET A 400 17.65 8.27 -3.08
CA MET A 400 18.79 9.04 -3.59
C MET A 400 18.99 10.37 -2.86
N PHE A 401 17.93 11.18 -2.76
CA PHE A 401 17.92 12.44 -2.01
C PHE A 401 16.48 12.96 -1.82
N HIS A 402 16.29 13.83 -0.83
CA HIS A 402 15.01 14.49 -0.58
C HIS A 402 14.68 15.52 -1.67
N LEU A 403 13.44 15.46 -2.16
CA LEU A 403 12.85 16.46 -3.04
C LEU A 403 12.16 17.56 -2.21
N PRO A 404 11.83 18.74 -2.78
CA PRO A 404 11.12 19.83 -2.07
C PRO A 404 9.67 19.54 -1.62
N GLY A 405 9.26 18.27 -1.54
CA GLY A 405 7.88 17.83 -1.31
C GLY A 405 7.28 18.19 0.06
N ASN A 406 8.11 18.53 1.05
CA ASN A 406 7.66 18.91 2.40
C ASN A 406 6.71 20.14 2.43
N LEU A 407 6.66 20.93 1.34
CA LEU A 407 5.74 22.05 1.19
C LEU A 407 4.26 21.63 0.97
N LEU A 408 4.00 20.40 0.50
CA LEU A 408 2.64 19.88 0.31
C LEU A 408 2.27 18.79 1.32
N ALA A 409 3.24 18.00 1.78
CA ALA A 409 3.01 16.90 2.73
C ALA A 409 2.38 17.34 4.07
N ASN A 410 2.52 18.63 4.45
CA ASN A 410 2.02 19.18 5.70
C ASN A 410 0.64 19.86 5.58
N ALA A 411 0.03 19.91 4.39
CA ALA A 411 -1.27 20.55 4.22
C ALA A 411 -2.43 19.65 4.74
N PRO A 412 -3.47 20.22 5.40
CA PRO A 412 -4.64 19.46 5.86
C PRO A 412 -5.29 18.65 4.74
N LEU A 413 -5.78 17.46 5.06
CA LEU A 413 -6.25 16.40 4.15
C LEU A 413 -5.17 15.84 3.20
N ILE A 414 -4.27 16.67 2.68
CA ILE A 414 -3.17 16.26 1.79
C ILE A 414 -2.13 15.40 2.52
N LYS A 415 -1.94 15.55 3.85
CA LYS A 415 -1.01 14.69 4.64
C LYS A 415 -1.29 13.17 4.54
N HIS A 416 -2.48 12.77 4.07
CA HIS A 416 -2.89 11.37 3.88
C HIS A 416 -2.99 10.97 2.40
N ALA A 417 -2.84 11.90 1.46
CA ALA A 417 -2.97 11.63 0.03
C ALA A 417 -1.69 10.97 -0.51
N THR A 418 -1.82 9.80 -1.12
CA THR A 418 -0.68 9.00 -1.57
C THR A 418 -0.10 9.52 -2.90
N ALA A 419 1.23 9.52 -3.03
CA ALA A 419 1.92 9.93 -4.27
C ALA A 419 1.48 9.09 -5.50
N GLN A 420 0.96 7.89 -5.24
CA GLN A 420 0.43 6.90 -6.18
C GLN A 420 -0.81 7.38 -6.95
N ARG A 421 -1.45 8.49 -6.54
CA ARG A 421 -2.57 9.10 -7.27
C ARG A 421 -2.13 10.08 -8.34
N MET A 422 -0.97 10.72 -8.18
CA MET A 422 -0.53 11.81 -9.05
C MET A 422 -0.33 11.44 -10.54
N PRO A 423 0.04 10.18 -10.90
CA PRO A 423 0.15 9.78 -12.30
C PRO A 423 -1.12 9.92 -13.15
N VAL A 424 -2.33 9.94 -12.56
CA VAL A 424 -3.58 10.15 -13.32
C VAL A 424 -3.60 11.49 -14.06
N TYR A 425 -3.03 12.53 -13.45
CA TYR A 425 -2.92 13.87 -14.06
C TYR A 425 -1.84 13.91 -15.13
N THR A 426 -0.73 13.22 -14.91
CA THR A 426 0.33 13.00 -15.92
C THR A 426 -0.25 12.31 -17.16
N SER A 427 -0.98 11.20 -16.98
CA SER A 427 -1.62 10.45 -18.08
C SER A 427 -2.60 11.32 -18.87
N LEU A 428 -3.46 12.10 -18.20
CA LEU A 428 -4.41 12.98 -18.88
C LEU A 428 -3.69 14.08 -19.68
N ALA A 429 -2.63 14.66 -19.12
CA ALA A 429 -1.87 15.72 -19.80
C ALA A 429 -1.07 15.20 -21.00
N VAL A 430 -0.50 13.99 -20.91
CA VAL A 430 0.15 13.29 -22.05
C VAL A 430 -0.87 12.95 -23.14
N ALA A 431 -2.07 12.50 -22.76
CA ALA A 431 -3.17 12.26 -23.70
C ALA A 431 -3.58 13.53 -24.47
N VAL A 432 -3.75 14.66 -23.76
CA VAL A 432 -4.08 15.97 -24.38
C VAL A 432 -2.93 16.46 -25.28
N LEU A 433 -1.68 16.31 -24.83
CA LEU A 433 -0.48 16.64 -25.61
C LEU A 433 -0.45 15.86 -26.93
N ALA A 434 -0.63 14.55 -26.88
CA ALA A 434 -0.61 13.68 -28.06
C ALA A 434 -1.71 14.08 -29.07
N GLY A 435 -2.92 14.37 -28.61
CA GLY A 435 -4.03 14.79 -29.47
C GLY A 435 -3.74 16.09 -30.21
N ILE A 436 -3.22 17.09 -29.50
CA ILE A 436 -2.81 18.37 -30.10
C ILE A 436 -1.65 18.18 -31.08
N TRP A 437 -0.69 17.30 -30.77
CA TRP A 437 0.49 17.05 -31.61
C TRP A 437 0.16 16.28 -32.90
N LEU A 438 -0.75 15.32 -32.83
CA LEU A 438 -1.26 14.56 -33.98
C LEU A 438 -2.20 15.40 -34.86
N ALA A 439 -3.03 16.26 -34.28
CA ALA A 439 -3.91 17.15 -35.03
C ALA A 439 -3.16 18.25 -35.81
N ARG A 440 -1.94 18.61 -35.38
CA ARG A 440 -1.07 19.60 -36.02
C ARG A 440 0.05 18.95 -36.84
N ALA A 441 -0.22 17.80 -37.46
CA ALA A 441 0.78 16.99 -38.13
C ALA A 441 0.80 17.19 -39.65
N ASP A 442 1.74 18.02 -40.10
CA ASP A 442 2.10 18.23 -41.52
C ASP A 442 2.52 16.90 -42.15
N ASP A 443 2.24 16.71 -43.44
CA ASP A 443 2.33 15.40 -44.13
C ASP A 443 3.71 14.73 -43.97
N ARG A 444 4.79 15.52 -44.04
CA ARG A 444 6.18 15.06 -43.85
C ARG A 444 6.45 14.46 -42.47
N THR A 445 5.71 14.85 -41.44
CA THR A 445 5.89 14.36 -40.06
C THR A 445 4.76 13.45 -39.58
N ARG A 446 3.61 13.45 -40.28
CA ARG A 446 2.39 12.72 -39.86
C ARG A 446 2.67 11.27 -39.51
N TRP A 447 3.33 10.52 -40.39
CA TRP A 447 3.65 9.11 -40.17
C TRP A 447 4.54 8.87 -38.93
N ILE A 448 5.51 9.74 -38.66
CA ILE A 448 6.39 9.63 -37.49
C ILE A 448 5.64 9.95 -36.19
N ARG A 449 4.83 11.02 -36.18
CA ARG A 449 4.02 11.37 -35.00
C ARG A 449 3.00 10.28 -34.68
N TRP A 450 2.28 9.80 -35.70
CA TRP A 450 1.33 8.69 -35.56
C TRP A 450 2.03 7.40 -35.13
N GLY A 451 3.16 7.05 -35.73
CA GLY A 451 3.95 5.88 -35.33
C GLY A 451 4.36 5.91 -33.86
N LEU A 452 4.94 7.02 -33.38
CA LEU A 452 5.32 7.16 -31.97
C LEU A 452 4.14 7.05 -31.00
N VAL A 453 3.01 7.70 -31.31
CA VAL A 453 1.84 7.68 -30.41
C VAL A 453 1.12 6.32 -30.45
N VAL A 454 1.02 5.66 -31.61
CA VAL A 454 0.44 4.31 -31.73
C VAL A 454 1.32 3.26 -31.08
N VAL A 455 2.64 3.31 -31.25
CA VAL A 455 3.57 2.44 -30.51
C VAL A 455 3.44 2.69 -29.01
N GLY A 456 3.33 3.95 -28.58
CA GLY A 456 3.04 4.29 -27.19
C GLY A 456 1.75 3.67 -26.64
N ALA A 457 0.64 3.79 -27.39
CA ALA A 457 -0.63 3.16 -27.04
C ALA A 457 -0.54 1.62 -26.96
N VAL A 458 0.25 0.99 -27.83
CA VAL A 458 0.52 -0.45 -27.84
C VAL A 458 1.42 -0.89 -26.69
N MET A 459 2.38 -0.06 -26.25
CA MET A 459 3.21 -0.32 -25.07
C MET A 459 2.44 -0.28 -23.74
N LEU A 460 1.27 0.38 -23.71
CA LEU A 460 0.37 0.44 -22.55
C LEU A 460 -0.64 -0.73 -22.47
N LEU A 461 -0.59 -1.71 -23.39
CA LEU A 461 -1.52 -2.84 -23.37
C LEU A 461 -1.34 -3.71 -22.10
N PRO A 462 -2.43 -4.07 -21.39
CA PRO A 462 -2.37 -4.92 -20.21
C PRO A 462 -2.08 -6.39 -20.54
N GLN A 463 -1.49 -7.12 -19.59
CA GLN A 463 -1.20 -8.54 -19.69
C GLN A 463 -2.50 -9.38 -19.62
N LEU A 464 -3.10 -9.63 -20.78
CA LEU A 464 -4.41 -10.29 -20.98
C LEU A 464 -4.56 -11.68 -20.34
N ARG A 465 -3.45 -12.39 -20.09
CA ARG A 465 -3.42 -13.78 -19.61
C ARG A 465 -2.98 -13.94 -18.15
N ASN A 466 -2.96 -12.87 -17.35
CA ASN A 466 -2.70 -13.03 -15.92
C ASN A 466 -3.94 -13.65 -15.22
N PRO A 467 -3.84 -14.84 -14.58
CA PRO A 467 -4.98 -15.46 -13.91
C PRO A 467 -5.48 -14.67 -12.69
N SER A 468 -4.69 -13.72 -12.16
CA SER A 468 -5.14 -12.84 -11.07
C SER A 468 -6.33 -11.96 -11.44
N TRP A 469 -6.57 -11.68 -12.72
CA TRP A 469 -7.71 -10.84 -13.15
C TRP A 469 -9.08 -11.48 -12.93
N TYR A 470 -9.18 -12.82 -12.80
CA TYR A 470 -10.42 -13.57 -13.06
C TYR A 470 -10.72 -14.67 -12.02
N VAL A 471 -10.70 -14.30 -10.73
CA VAL A 471 -10.95 -15.27 -9.64
C VAL A 471 -12.43 -15.72 -9.62
N PRO A 472 -12.73 -17.04 -9.53
CA PRO A 472 -14.11 -17.53 -9.38
C PRO A 472 -14.69 -17.23 -7.98
N ASP A 473 -15.97 -16.84 -7.91
CA ASP A 473 -16.62 -16.46 -6.65
C ASP A 473 -17.02 -17.67 -5.76
N ARG A 474 -16.90 -18.89 -6.30
CA ARG A 474 -17.34 -20.17 -5.68
C ARG A 474 -16.55 -20.62 -4.42
N LEU A 475 -15.79 -19.72 -3.79
CA LEU A 475 -15.09 -19.99 -2.53
C LEU A 475 -15.80 -19.44 -1.27
N LEU A 476 -16.86 -18.63 -1.41
CA LEU A 476 -17.48 -17.91 -0.28
C LEU A 476 -19.03 -17.90 -0.31
N LEU A 477 -19.62 -18.96 0.25
CA LEU A 477 -20.83 -18.96 1.12
C LEU A 477 -21.24 -20.43 1.39
N PRO A 478 -21.71 -20.79 2.60
CA PRO A 478 -22.46 -22.04 2.81
C PRO A 478 -23.77 -22.01 1.99
N ASP A 479 -24.34 -23.18 1.71
CA ASP A 479 -25.41 -23.37 0.71
C ASP A 479 -26.59 -22.37 0.78
N ALA A 480 -26.51 -21.32 -0.05
CA ALA A 480 -27.59 -20.39 -0.33
C ALA A 480 -28.83 -21.07 -0.97
N GLY A 481 -28.76 -22.38 -1.27
CA GLY A 481 -29.89 -23.21 -1.64
C GLY A 481 -30.92 -23.45 -0.53
N ARG A 482 -30.60 -23.19 0.75
CA ARG A 482 -31.56 -23.27 1.87
C ARG A 482 -32.25 -21.96 2.25
N LEU A 483 -31.87 -20.82 1.67
CA LEU A 483 -32.52 -19.52 1.91
C LEU A 483 -33.48 -19.11 0.78
N ARG A 484 -34.36 -20.05 0.40
CA ARG A 484 -35.60 -19.76 -0.33
C ARG A 484 -36.76 -20.47 0.40
N ARG A 485 -37.78 -19.70 0.78
CA ARG A 485 -38.86 -20.07 1.72
C ARG A 485 -38.39 -20.31 3.16
N ALA A 486 -38.02 -19.22 3.83
CA ALA A 486 -38.59 -18.95 5.13
C ALA A 486 -39.61 -17.81 4.89
N ASP A 487 -40.88 -18.05 5.19
CA ASP A 487 -41.95 -17.11 4.89
C ASP A 487 -42.02 -15.97 5.92
N ALA A 488 -42.79 -14.92 5.60
CA ALA A 488 -42.82 -13.71 6.41
C ALA A 488 -43.69 -13.88 7.66
N ASP A 489 -43.09 -13.71 8.85
CA ASP A 489 -43.81 -13.44 10.09
C ASP A 489 -43.02 -12.43 10.97
N PRO A 490 -43.64 -11.35 11.47
CA PRO A 490 -42.97 -10.36 12.29
C PRO A 490 -42.91 -10.81 13.76
N VAL A 491 -41.70 -11.09 14.26
CA VAL A 491 -41.47 -11.39 15.69
C VAL A 491 -41.92 -10.20 16.55
N ARG A 492 -42.97 -10.39 17.34
CA ARG A 492 -43.42 -9.43 18.35
C ARG A 492 -42.39 -9.32 19.46
N ALA A 493 -42.11 -8.10 19.92
CA ALA A 493 -41.35 -7.89 21.15
C ALA A 493 -42.13 -8.47 22.36
N PRO A 494 -41.46 -9.18 23.28
CA PRO A 494 -42.08 -9.68 24.50
C PRO A 494 -42.33 -8.52 25.48
N THR A 495 -43.60 -8.21 25.72
CA THR A 495 -44.05 -7.34 26.81
C THR A 495 -44.47 -8.22 27.99
N ASP A 496 -43.75 -8.17 29.10
CA ASP A 496 -44.22 -8.68 30.38
C ASP A 496 -43.69 -7.83 31.55
N GLU A 497 -44.60 -7.39 32.42
CA GLU A 497 -44.27 -6.67 33.65
C GLU A 497 -44.02 -7.65 34.81
N PRO A 498 -42.97 -7.44 35.65
CA PRO A 498 -42.80 -8.24 36.85
C PRO A 498 -43.84 -7.84 37.92
N ARG A 499 -44.93 -8.60 38.01
CA ARG A 499 -45.92 -8.48 39.10
C ARG A 499 -45.27 -8.70 40.47
N SER A 500 -45.60 -7.83 41.42
CA SER A 500 -45.04 -7.85 42.78
C SER A 500 -45.78 -8.80 43.74
N ARG A 501 -45.07 -9.41 44.70
CA ARG A 501 -45.61 -9.84 46.02
C ARG A 501 -44.53 -10.31 47.01
N GLY A 502 -44.37 -9.56 48.10
CA GLY A 502 -43.72 -9.98 49.37
C GLY A 502 -42.17 -10.06 49.37
N GLY A 503 -41.45 -9.65 50.42
CA GLY A 503 -41.84 -8.90 51.62
C GLY A 503 -40.95 -9.20 52.84
N GLY A 504 -40.00 -8.32 53.20
CA GLY A 504 -38.95 -8.66 54.19
C GLY A 504 -38.16 -7.51 54.84
N ARG A 505 -38.86 -6.49 55.39
CA ARG A 505 -38.42 -5.53 56.44
C ARG A 505 -36.92 -5.11 56.58
N SER A 506 -36.69 -3.81 56.28
CA SER A 506 -35.97 -2.80 57.12
C SER A 506 -34.44 -2.93 57.35
N THR A 507 -33.65 -1.86 57.58
CA THR A 507 -33.95 -0.55 58.21
C THR A 507 -33.36 0.69 57.50
N VAL A 508 -33.70 1.87 58.04
CA VAL A 508 -33.51 3.23 57.47
C VAL A 508 -32.18 3.87 57.91
N ARG A 509 -31.46 4.53 56.99
CA ARG A 509 -31.04 5.94 57.16
C ARG A 509 -30.52 6.59 55.88
N ALA A 510 -30.98 7.83 55.64
CA ALA A 510 -30.34 8.80 54.76
C ALA A 510 -30.05 10.07 55.57
N VAL A 511 -28.90 10.70 55.33
CA VAL A 511 -28.54 12.05 55.78
C VAL A 511 -27.75 12.68 54.64
N GLY A 512 -28.13 13.89 54.23
CA GLY A 512 -27.50 14.60 53.11
C GLY A 512 -26.44 15.62 53.55
N ASP A 513 -25.93 16.34 52.55
CA ASP A 513 -25.29 17.65 52.59
C ASP A 513 -24.27 17.97 53.71
N ARG A 514 -23.02 18.25 53.31
CA ARG A 514 -22.54 19.65 53.34
C ARG A 514 -21.30 19.92 52.49
N VAL A 515 -21.18 21.19 52.13
CA VAL A 515 -20.11 21.80 51.33
C VAL A 515 -19.11 22.50 52.27
N LEU A 516 -17.80 22.28 52.04
CA LEU A 516 -16.60 23.10 52.34
C LEU A 516 -16.49 23.82 53.72
N PRO A 517 -15.28 23.85 54.34
CA PRO A 517 -14.37 24.96 54.03
C PRO A 517 -12.85 24.69 54.10
N MET A 518 -12.10 25.67 53.59
CA MET A 518 -10.71 26.01 53.93
C MET A 518 -10.54 26.44 55.41
N ALA A 519 -9.36 26.58 56.04
CA ALA A 519 -7.97 26.16 55.77
C ALA A 519 -7.06 26.51 56.99
N ARG A 520 -5.77 26.11 56.94
CA ARG A 520 -4.65 26.49 57.86
C ARG A 520 -4.82 25.96 59.31
N THR A 521 -3.80 25.88 60.18
CA THR A 521 -2.59 26.70 60.46
C THR A 521 -1.42 25.84 60.99
N GLU A 522 -0.22 26.33 61.36
CA GLU A 522 0.77 27.28 60.78
C GLU A 522 2.12 27.11 61.54
N GLY A 523 3.24 27.63 61.00
CA GLY A 523 4.52 27.80 61.72
C GLY A 523 5.76 27.29 60.94
N ARG A 524 6.86 28.06 60.79
CA ARG A 524 7.17 29.44 61.24
C ARG A 524 8.08 30.18 60.23
N HIS A 525 8.46 31.43 60.53
CA HIS A 525 8.91 32.45 59.56
C HIS A 525 10.42 32.56 59.23
N GLY A 526 10.71 33.23 58.11
CA GLY A 526 11.97 33.95 57.80
C GLY A 526 12.53 33.63 56.40
N GLY A 527 13.12 34.53 55.60
CA GLY A 527 13.35 35.98 55.68
C GLY A 527 14.05 36.47 54.37
N ARG A 528 13.95 37.76 53.99
CA ARG A 528 14.47 38.27 52.69
C ARG A 528 15.98 38.62 52.72
N ALA A 529 16.72 38.33 51.64
CA ALA A 529 17.96 39.03 51.27
C ALA A 529 18.26 38.96 49.74
N ARG A 530 19.18 39.81 49.26
CA ARG A 530 19.82 39.77 47.92
C ARG A 530 21.33 39.57 48.08
N ARG A 531 21.99 39.01 47.04
CA ARG A 531 23.42 39.10 46.62
C ARG A 531 24.50 39.45 47.68
N TYR A 532 25.58 38.67 47.72
CA TYR A 532 26.97 39.17 47.76
C TYR A 532 27.98 38.15 47.19
N GLY A 533 29.17 38.62 46.77
CA GLY A 533 30.42 37.84 46.54
C GLY A 533 31.43 38.11 47.68
N PRO A 534 32.78 38.13 47.51
CA PRO A 534 33.65 37.91 46.33
C PRO A 534 34.18 36.45 46.29
N ALA A 535 35.38 35.98 45.87
CA ALA A 535 36.68 36.52 45.35
C ALA A 535 37.33 35.43 44.41
N GLU A 536 38.59 35.42 43.93
CA GLU A 536 39.79 36.29 44.05
C GLU A 536 40.63 36.20 42.72
N VAL A 537 41.83 36.81 42.64
CA VAL A 537 42.56 37.18 41.37
C VAL A 537 44.09 36.94 41.52
N PRO A 538 44.79 36.28 40.56
CA PRO A 538 45.54 36.98 39.48
C PRO A 538 45.67 36.19 38.13
N GLY A 539 46.14 36.75 37.00
CA GLY A 539 46.47 38.14 36.64
C GLY A 539 47.41 38.28 35.40
N VAL A 540 47.47 39.50 34.82
CA VAL A 540 48.53 40.06 33.92
C VAL A 540 48.48 39.77 32.38
N ALA A 541 48.56 40.86 31.60
CA ALA A 541 49.01 41.03 30.18
C ALA A 541 48.21 40.38 29.01
N ALA A 542 48.10 40.99 27.81
CA ALA A 542 48.36 42.38 27.38
C ALA A 542 47.61 42.78 26.09
N ALA A 543 47.59 44.09 25.83
CA ALA A 543 47.03 44.86 24.71
C ALA A 543 47.56 44.48 23.29
N HIS A 544 47.14 45.05 22.14
CA HIS A 544 46.82 46.46 21.86
C HIS A 544 46.20 46.72 20.44
N ARG A 545 45.50 47.87 20.30
CA ARG A 545 45.32 48.76 19.12
C ARG A 545 44.79 48.28 17.74
N SER A 546 43.81 49.05 17.25
CA SER A 546 43.33 49.24 15.87
C SER A 546 44.18 50.30 15.09
N PRO A 547 43.77 50.90 13.93
CA PRO A 547 43.21 50.41 12.64
C PRO A 547 43.94 51.02 11.38
N VAL A 548 43.30 51.04 10.17
CA VAL A 548 43.38 52.06 9.05
C VAL A 548 44.11 51.76 7.70
N ARG A 549 43.40 52.04 6.56
CA ARG A 549 43.78 52.36 5.13
C ARG A 549 44.52 51.32 4.23
N VAL A 550 44.00 50.93 3.05
CA VAL A 550 43.99 51.64 1.72
C VAL A 550 45.42 51.93 1.18
N ARG A 551 45.88 51.39 0.03
CA ARG A 551 45.59 51.87 -1.36
C ARG A 551 46.15 50.93 -2.47
N ARG A 552 45.73 51.18 -3.74
CA ARG A 552 46.28 50.83 -5.11
C ARG A 552 47.64 50.06 -5.18
N GLY A 553 47.90 49.16 -6.14
CA GLY A 553 47.21 48.76 -7.37
C GLY A 553 48.00 49.07 -8.67
N ARG A 554 47.83 48.30 -9.76
CA ARG A 554 48.46 48.57 -11.09
C ARG A 554 47.64 48.04 -12.28
N ARG A 555 47.76 48.68 -13.46
CA ARG A 555 47.28 48.22 -14.78
C ARG A 555 48.45 48.23 -15.78
N VAL A 556 48.54 47.22 -16.65
CA VAL A 556 49.10 47.22 -18.02
C VAL A 556 48.38 46.06 -18.74
N GLY A 557 48.01 46.08 -20.03
CA GLY A 557 48.03 47.12 -21.06
C GLY A 557 47.09 46.69 -22.22
N MET A 558 46.96 47.50 -23.27
CA MET A 558 46.01 47.25 -24.38
C MET A 558 46.62 47.70 -25.72
N ALA A 559 46.52 46.85 -26.74
CA ALA A 559 46.90 47.11 -28.13
C ALA A 559 46.09 46.19 -29.08
N ASP A 560 46.09 46.51 -30.38
CA ASP A 560 45.06 46.19 -31.40
C ASP A 560 45.74 46.26 -32.80
N PRO A 561 45.12 46.04 -33.99
CA PRO A 561 43.88 45.34 -34.39
C PRO A 561 44.09 44.33 -35.57
N ARG A 562 42.96 43.87 -36.15
CA ARG A 562 42.72 43.42 -37.56
C ARG A 562 42.97 41.95 -37.94
N SER A 563 41.87 41.23 -38.14
CA SER A 563 41.35 40.92 -39.49
C SER A 563 39.87 40.51 -39.44
N ASP A 564 39.14 40.80 -40.54
CA ASP A 564 37.74 40.42 -40.76
C ASP A 564 37.61 38.88 -40.97
N ASP A 565 36.48 38.21 -40.73
CA ASP A 565 35.20 38.47 -41.39
C ASP A 565 33.94 37.94 -40.64
N ARG A 566 32.78 38.07 -41.28
CA ARG A 566 31.42 37.96 -40.74
C ARG A 566 30.98 36.52 -40.47
N TRP A 567 30.20 36.34 -39.39
CA TRP A 567 28.80 35.89 -39.44
C TRP A 567 28.20 35.94 -38.02
N GLY A 568 27.51 37.03 -37.68
CA GLY A 568 26.80 37.15 -36.41
C GLY A 568 25.29 37.08 -36.58
N LEU A 569 24.59 36.38 -35.67
CA LEU A 569 23.40 36.88 -34.93
C LEU A 569 22.65 35.75 -34.18
N GLY A 570 21.92 36.13 -33.12
CA GLY A 570 20.67 35.44 -32.75
C GLY A 570 20.56 34.79 -31.37
N MET A 571 21.61 34.18 -30.80
CA MET A 571 21.43 33.31 -29.62
C MET A 571 21.50 34.02 -28.26
N ARG A 572 20.57 34.96 -27.99
CA ARG A 572 20.45 35.66 -26.68
C ARG A 572 19.02 35.76 -26.11
N ARG A 573 18.34 34.62 -25.89
CA ARG A 573 17.30 34.44 -24.85
C ARG A 573 16.88 32.97 -24.71
N ASN A 574 17.66 32.15 -23.98
CA ASN A 574 17.25 30.80 -23.53
C ASN A 574 18.20 30.19 -22.47
N ARG A 575 18.39 30.87 -21.32
CA ARG A 575 19.24 30.35 -20.22
C ARG A 575 18.68 29.12 -19.49
N TRP A 576 17.43 28.73 -19.72
CA TRP A 576 16.74 27.68 -18.97
C TRP A 576 16.58 26.33 -19.72
N LEU A 577 16.56 26.34 -21.07
CA LEU A 577 16.48 25.07 -21.83
C LEU A 577 17.72 24.19 -21.62
N PHE A 578 18.91 24.81 -21.64
CA PHE A 578 20.17 24.08 -21.57
C PHE A 578 20.36 23.31 -20.25
N PRO A 579 20.22 23.92 -19.05
CA PRO A 579 20.36 23.17 -17.79
C PRO A 579 19.28 22.10 -17.61
N MET A 580 18.03 22.33 -18.05
CA MET A 580 16.96 21.34 -17.88
C MET A 580 17.17 20.10 -18.77
N ILE A 581 17.60 20.30 -20.02
CA ILE A 581 17.98 19.20 -20.92
C ILE A 581 19.26 18.52 -20.44
N LEU A 582 20.23 19.29 -19.93
CA LEU A 582 21.49 18.75 -19.40
C LEU A 582 21.26 17.89 -18.15
N VAL A 583 20.37 18.27 -17.22
CA VAL A 583 20.03 17.44 -16.05
C VAL A 583 19.45 16.09 -16.48
N VAL A 584 18.53 16.07 -17.45
CA VAL A 584 17.94 14.81 -17.97
C VAL A 584 18.99 13.97 -18.71
N LEU A 585 19.82 14.57 -19.56
CA LEU A 585 20.87 13.85 -20.30
C LEU A 585 22.03 13.39 -19.41
N VAL A 586 22.37 14.12 -18.35
CA VAL A 586 23.36 13.70 -17.36
C VAL A 586 22.80 12.56 -16.50
N ALA A 587 21.54 12.62 -16.06
CA ALA A 587 20.91 11.52 -15.32
C ALA A 587 20.84 10.21 -16.14
N VAL A 588 20.55 10.29 -17.44
CA VAL A 588 20.57 9.12 -18.33
C VAL A 588 22.00 8.69 -18.69
N GLY A 589 22.94 9.65 -18.80
CA GLY A 589 24.33 9.40 -19.19
C GLY A 589 25.20 8.79 -18.10
N THR A 590 25.04 9.20 -16.83
CA THR A 590 25.86 8.70 -15.71
C THR A 590 25.61 7.23 -15.41
N VAL A 591 24.37 6.74 -15.58
CA VAL A 591 24.02 5.32 -15.45
C VAL A 591 24.80 4.46 -16.47
N GLY A 592 25.03 4.97 -17.68
CA GLY A 592 25.87 4.31 -18.69
C GLY A 592 27.37 4.40 -18.41
N TRP A 593 27.82 5.41 -17.67
CA TRP A 593 29.24 5.65 -17.34
C TRP A 593 29.69 4.87 -16.09
N LEU A 594 28.86 4.80 -15.06
CA LEU A 594 29.13 4.05 -13.82
C LEU A 594 29.33 2.54 -14.05
N ARG A 595 28.75 1.98 -15.13
CA ARG A 595 29.03 0.59 -15.56
C ARG A 595 30.38 0.38 -16.27
N ARG A 596 31.17 1.42 -16.54
CA ARG A 596 32.48 1.31 -17.21
C ARG A 596 33.68 1.57 -16.31
N GLY A 597 33.46 1.91 -15.03
CA GLY A 597 34.53 2.30 -14.09
C GLY A 597 35.36 1.16 -13.49
N THR A 598 34.94 -0.11 -13.61
CA THR A 598 35.55 -1.25 -12.88
C THR A 598 35.88 -2.47 -13.76
N ALA A 599 35.95 -2.30 -15.08
CA ALA A 599 36.38 -3.35 -16.02
C ALA A 599 37.91 -3.54 -16.09
N GLY A 600 38.59 -3.49 -14.94
CA GLY A 600 40.04 -3.68 -14.80
C GLY A 600 40.38 -5.09 -14.34
N GLY A 601 40.50 -6.04 -15.28
CA GLY A 601 40.70 -7.46 -14.96
C GLY A 601 42.14 -7.81 -14.56
N THR A 602 42.40 -7.97 -13.27
CA THR A 602 43.59 -8.67 -12.76
C THR A 602 43.31 -10.17 -12.59
N ARG A 603 44.05 -11.02 -13.32
CA ARG A 603 44.08 -12.46 -13.06
C ARG A 603 44.95 -12.75 -11.82
N ALA A 604 44.32 -13.07 -10.70
CA ALA A 604 44.86 -13.98 -9.69
C ALA A 604 43.99 -15.25 -9.75
N ALA A 605 44.48 -16.48 -9.97
CA ALA A 605 45.84 -17.01 -9.78
C ALA A 605 46.31 -16.87 -8.34
N GLY A 606 45.61 -17.56 -7.44
CA GLY A 606 45.86 -17.57 -6.00
C GLY A 606 44.73 -18.27 -5.27
N ALA A 607 44.82 -19.61 -5.15
CA ALA A 607 43.94 -20.35 -4.24
C ALA A 607 44.42 -20.12 -2.80
N THR A 608 44.10 -18.95 -2.24
CA THR A 608 44.34 -18.67 -0.82
C THR A 608 43.33 -19.44 0.02
N THR A 609 43.70 -20.66 0.40
CA THR A 609 43.11 -21.34 1.55
C THR A 609 43.31 -20.48 2.78
N SER A 610 42.30 -19.70 3.17
CA SER A 610 42.28 -19.06 4.49
C SER A 610 42.44 -20.14 5.57
N PRO A 611 43.17 -19.89 6.67
CA PRO A 611 43.38 -20.90 7.70
C PRO A 611 42.05 -21.35 8.31
N ALA A 612 41.85 -22.66 8.43
CA ALA A 612 40.78 -23.21 9.25
C ALA A 612 41.07 -22.87 10.72
N GLY A 613 40.34 -21.91 11.31
CA GLY A 613 40.70 -21.42 12.65
C GLY A 613 39.96 -20.21 13.24
N VAL A 614 38.75 -19.86 12.78
CA VAL A 614 37.84 -18.98 13.55
C VAL A 614 36.41 -19.51 13.43
N GLY A 615 35.79 -19.86 14.57
CA GLY A 615 34.50 -20.56 14.62
C GLY A 615 33.29 -19.65 14.39
N GLY A 616 33.04 -19.26 13.14
CA GLY A 616 31.80 -18.62 12.71
C GLY A 616 30.72 -19.64 12.33
N CYS A 617 29.46 -19.23 12.42
CA CYS A 617 28.31 -19.92 11.86
C CYS A 617 28.03 -19.44 10.44
N ASP A 618 28.17 -20.32 9.45
CA ASP A 618 27.79 -20.02 8.07
C ASP A 618 26.26 -19.83 7.96
N LEU A 619 25.88 -18.58 7.69
CA LEU A 619 24.53 -18.16 7.31
C LEU A 619 24.45 -18.12 5.79
N ALA A 620 23.77 -19.11 5.21
CA ALA A 620 23.64 -19.29 3.76
C ALA A 620 22.19 -19.14 3.29
N GLU A 621 22.01 -19.00 1.97
CA GLU A 621 20.69 -19.10 1.33
C GLU A 621 20.45 -20.52 0.82
N VAL A 622 19.20 -20.99 0.91
CA VAL A 622 18.81 -22.30 0.37
C VAL A 622 18.85 -22.25 -1.17
N PRO A 623 19.56 -23.17 -1.86
CA PRO A 623 19.61 -23.15 -3.32
C PRO A 623 18.24 -23.37 -3.97
N ASN A 624 17.95 -22.61 -5.03
CA ASN A 624 16.75 -22.67 -5.88
C ASN A 624 15.43 -22.09 -5.29
N THR A 625 15.48 -21.24 -4.26
CA THR A 625 14.27 -20.61 -3.67
C THR A 625 13.80 -19.33 -4.39
N GLU A 626 14.03 -19.22 -5.71
CA GLU A 626 13.77 -18.02 -6.52
C GLU A 626 12.33 -17.95 -7.08
N VAL A 627 11.30 -18.04 -6.23
CA VAL A 627 9.90 -17.79 -6.66
C VAL A 627 9.14 -16.94 -5.65
N ASP A 628 8.84 -15.70 -6.04
CA ASP A 628 8.03 -14.67 -5.37
C ASP A 628 8.35 -14.39 -3.88
N LYS A 629 8.08 -15.35 -2.99
CA LYS A 629 8.24 -15.21 -1.55
C LYS A 629 8.20 -16.59 -0.87
N GLU A 630 9.27 -16.94 -0.18
CA GLU A 630 9.29 -18.06 0.78
C GLU A 630 9.47 -17.53 2.20
N ILE A 631 8.74 -18.11 3.16
CA ILE A 631 8.96 -17.89 4.60
C ILE A 631 9.18 -19.25 5.25
N TRP A 632 10.29 -19.43 5.95
CA TRP A 632 10.53 -20.60 6.79
C TRP A 632 10.14 -20.30 8.22
N ASN A 633 9.24 -21.12 8.76
CA ASN A 633 8.62 -20.89 10.07
C ASN A 633 9.12 -21.88 11.12
N GLY A 634 9.52 -23.10 10.72
CA GLY A 634 10.01 -24.14 11.64
C GLY A 634 11.23 -24.91 11.10
N ILE A 635 12.07 -25.42 12.01
CA ILE A 635 13.14 -26.38 11.71
C ILE A 635 13.21 -27.46 12.80
N ALA A 636 13.32 -28.72 12.39
CA ALA A 636 13.35 -29.88 13.27
C ALA A 636 14.53 -30.81 12.97
N ARG A 637 15.10 -31.42 14.01
CA ARG A 637 16.02 -32.55 13.88
C ARG A 637 15.28 -33.82 13.44
N VAL A 638 15.85 -34.54 12.47
CA VAL A 638 15.40 -35.87 12.03
C VAL A 638 16.60 -36.81 11.93
N ARG A 639 16.40 -38.14 11.88
CA ARG A 639 17.52 -39.11 11.88
C ARG A 639 18.48 -38.96 10.68
N GLN A 640 18.06 -38.33 9.59
CA GLN A 640 18.87 -38.08 8.38
C GLN A 640 19.52 -36.69 8.34
N GLY A 641 19.28 -35.81 9.32
CA GLY A 641 19.75 -34.41 9.30
C GLY A 641 18.75 -33.46 9.95
N VAL A 642 18.37 -32.40 9.23
CA VAL A 642 17.31 -31.46 9.65
C VAL A 642 16.24 -31.33 8.58
N LEU A 643 15.02 -31.02 9.01
CA LEU A 643 13.84 -30.82 8.18
C LEU A 643 13.24 -29.46 8.52
N ALA A 644 13.31 -28.52 7.57
CA ALA A 644 12.65 -27.23 7.70
C ALA A 644 11.24 -27.28 7.10
N ALA A 645 10.32 -26.46 7.61
CA ALA A 645 8.99 -26.27 7.08
C ALA A 645 8.60 -24.78 7.03
N GLY A 646 7.76 -24.43 6.06
CA GLY A 646 7.39 -23.05 5.80
C GLY A 646 6.27 -22.90 4.78
N THR A 647 6.12 -21.69 4.29
CA THR A 647 5.08 -21.30 3.33
C THR A 647 5.67 -20.59 2.13
N ARG A 648 5.44 -21.14 0.95
CA ARG A 648 5.80 -20.57 -0.35
C ARG A 648 4.60 -19.88 -0.97
N TYR A 649 4.75 -18.62 -1.31
CA TYR A 649 3.74 -17.80 -1.98
C TYR A 649 4.06 -17.68 -3.47
N ALA A 650 3.03 -17.63 -4.30
CA ALA A 650 3.11 -17.38 -5.74
C ALA A 650 1.88 -16.55 -6.16
N GLY A 651 2.07 -15.24 -6.34
CA GLY A 651 0.96 -14.29 -6.40
C GLY A 651 0.03 -14.40 -5.17
N SER A 652 -1.23 -14.76 -5.39
CA SER A 652 -2.25 -14.97 -4.35
C SER A 652 -2.37 -16.44 -3.88
N GLN A 653 -1.60 -17.37 -4.45
CA GLN A 653 -1.53 -18.75 -3.98
C GLN A 653 -0.46 -18.89 -2.89
N PHE A 654 -0.71 -19.74 -1.90
CA PHE A 654 0.27 -20.13 -0.89
C PHE A 654 0.21 -21.64 -0.66
N ASN A 655 1.38 -22.28 -0.53
CA ASN A 655 1.52 -23.71 -0.37
C ASN A 655 2.58 -24.03 0.69
N GLY A 656 2.38 -25.09 1.46
CA GLY A 656 3.40 -25.64 2.34
C GLY A 656 4.67 -25.98 1.55
N ILE A 657 5.82 -25.65 2.10
CA ILE A 657 7.13 -26.06 1.59
C ILE A 657 7.92 -26.72 2.72
N ALA A 658 8.70 -27.74 2.38
CA ALA A 658 9.63 -28.39 3.29
C ALA A 658 11.02 -28.45 2.64
N ALA A 659 12.07 -28.47 3.44
CA ALA A 659 13.43 -28.67 2.93
C ALA A 659 14.21 -29.63 3.80
N GLU A 660 14.94 -30.54 3.16
CA GLU A 660 15.84 -31.50 3.81
C GLU A 660 17.24 -30.88 3.82
N GLY A 661 17.83 -30.74 5.01
CA GLY A 661 19.14 -30.15 5.23
C GLY A 661 20.15 -31.16 5.77
N SER A 662 21.37 -31.12 5.25
CA SER A 662 22.46 -32.01 5.60
C SER A 662 23.81 -31.29 5.55
N ASN A 663 24.89 -31.96 5.98
CA ASN A 663 26.26 -31.45 5.81
C ASN A 663 26.66 -31.24 4.33
N GLY A 664 25.91 -31.79 3.37
CA GLY A 664 26.10 -31.56 1.93
C GLY A 664 25.24 -30.43 1.34
N GLY A 665 24.52 -29.67 2.18
CA GLY A 665 23.62 -28.59 1.78
C GLY A 665 22.13 -28.93 1.91
N TRP A 666 21.30 -28.08 1.29
CA TRP A 666 19.84 -28.05 1.44
C TRP A 666 19.09 -28.40 0.15
N ARG A 667 17.95 -29.09 0.29
CA ARG A 667 17.06 -29.47 -0.81
C ARG A 667 15.60 -29.19 -0.48
N ALA A 668 15.05 -28.11 -1.04
CA ALA A 668 13.63 -27.75 -0.90
C ALA A 668 12.71 -28.59 -1.81
N ARG A 669 11.48 -28.87 -1.33
CA ARG A 669 10.38 -29.52 -2.06
C ARG A 669 9.04 -28.93 -1.61
N THR A 670 8.11 -28.66 -2.54
CA THR A 670 6.75 -28.19 -2.19
C THR A 670 5.90 -29.35 -1.65
N VAL A 671 5.15 -29.11 -0.56
CA VAL A 671 4.32 -30.10 0.15
C VAL A 671 2.89 -30.02 -0.36
N SER A 672 2.64 -30.64 -1.51
CA SER A 672 1.36 -30.59 -2.23
C SER A 672 0.26 -31.54 -1.68
N VAL A 673 0.38 -32.03 -0.44
CA VAL A 673 -0.47 -33.13 0.08
C VAL A 673 -1.95 -32.76 0.30
N TRP A 674 -2.29 -31.47 0.30
CA TRP A 674 -3.67 -30.97 0.38
C TRP A 674 -4.17 -30.37 -0.94
N ALA A 675 -3.42 -30.48 -2.04
CA ALA A 675 -3.82 -29.87 -3.31
C ALA A 675 -5.21 -30.36 -3.77
N PRO A 676 -6.11 -29.48 -4.24
CA PRO A 676 -5.88 -28.09 -4.66
C PRO A 676 -6.07 -27.03 -3.56
N GLN A 677 -6.13 -27.39 -2.27
CA GLN A 677 -6.22 -26.39 -1.19
C GLN A 677 -4.90 -25.65 -0.99
N LEU A 678 -4.97 -24.34 -0.74
CA LEU A 678 -3.82 -23.54 -0.29
C LEU A 678 -3.52 -23.88 1.17
N SER A 679 -2.23 -23.88 1.51
CA SER A 679 -1.72 -24.34 2.82
C SER A 679 -0.52 -23.51 3.28
N SER A 680 -0.44 -23.23 4.58
CA SER A 680 0.74 -22.71 5.26
C SER A 680 1.25 -23.76 6.26
N LEU A 681 2.57 -23.88 6.41
CA LEU A 681 3.18 -24.64 7.50
C LEU A 681 3.82 -23.65 8.46
N ASN A 682 3.43 -23.73 9.72
CA ASN A 682 3.78 -22.80 10.78
C ASN A 682 4.81 -23.43 11.75
N GLY A 683 4.67 -24.73 12.04
CA GLY A 683 5.59 -25.48 12.91
C GLY A 683 5.96 -26.84 12.33
N VAL A 684 7.12 -27.36 12.73
CA VAL A 684 7.58 -28.73 12.42
C VAL A 684 8.40 -29.29 13.59
N SER A 685 8.24 -30.58 13.87
CA SER A 685 9.02 -31.30 14.89
C SER A 685 9.25 -32.75 14.49
N GLY A 686 10.34 -33.35 14.95
CA GLY A 686 10.62 -34.78 14.76
C GLY A 686 9.64 -35.64 15.56
N ASP A 687 9.61 -36.95 15.30
CA ASP A 687 8.83 -37.91 16.11
C ASP A 687 9.68 -38.80 17.02
N GLY A 688 10.89 -38.35 17.36
CA GLY A 688 11.88 -39.12 18.12
C GLY A 688 12.52 -40.30 17.37
N ALA A 689 12.02 -40.67 16.17
CA ALA A 689 12.47 -41.86 15.45
C ALA A 689 12.91 -41.57 14.01
N HIS A 690 12.00 -41.74 13.04
CA HIS A 690 12.27 -41.66 11.59
C HIS A 690 11.33 -40.70 10.86
N GLY A 691 10.29 -40.20 11.54
CA GLY A 691 9.31 -39.30 10.96
C GLY A 691 9.40 -37.89 11.53
N ALA A 692 8.48 -37.06 11.05
CA ALA A 692 8.26 -35.72 11.55
C ALA A 692 6.77 -35.35 11.41
N TRP A 693 6.36 -34.35 12.18
CA TRP A 693 5.05 -33.71 12.09
C TRP A 693 5.24 -32.27 11.65
N ALA A 694 4.40 -31.79 10.73
CA ALA A 694 4.29 -30.36 10.43
C ALA A 694 2.84 -29.92 10.57
N VAL A 695 2.65 -28.72 11.11
CA VAL A 695 1.33 -28.15 11.39
C VAL A 695 1.19 -26.75 10.84
N GLY A 696 -0.03 -26.30 10.63
CA GLY A 696 -0.32 -24.95 10.15
C GLY A 696 -1.79 -24.70 9.88
N ALA A 697 -2.08 -24.09 8.72
CA ALA A 697 -3.43 -23.75 8.31
C ALA A 697 -3.69 -24.06 6.83
N LEU A 698 -4.93 -24.40 6.52
CA LEU A 698 -5.50 -24.45 5.18
C LEU A 698 -6.38 -23.21 4.97
N ASN A 699 -6.88 -23.01 3.75
CA ASN A 699 -7.87 -21.96 3.44
C ASN A 699 -9.17 -22.02 4.29
N ARG A 700 -9.43 -23.10 5.04
CA ARG A 700 -10.68 -23.42 5.75
C ARG A 700 -10.47 -24.34 6.98
N GLY A 701 -9.51 -24.01 7.85
CA GLY A 701 -9.23 -24.75 9.10
C GLY A 701 -7.77 -25.16 9.26
N PRO A 702 -7.42 -25.95 10.31
CA PRO A 702 -6.05 -26.29 10.62
C PRO A 702 -5.45 -27.33 9.65
N ALA A 703 -4.13 -27.41 9.61
CA ALA A 703 -3.38 -28.39 8.82
C ALA A 703 -2.48 -29.24 9.73
N ILE A 704 -2.50 -30.57 9.54
CA ILE A 704 -1.48 -31.49 10.09
C ILE A 704 -1.02 -32.43 8.97
N ALA A 705 0.29 -32.56 8.80
CA ALA A 705 0.92 -33.56 7.93
C ALA A 705 2.01 -34.34 8.67
N ARG A 706 2.23 -35.57 8.22
CA ARG A 706 3.25 -36.47 8.76
C ARG A 706 4.23 -36.85 7.65
N TRP A 707 5.52 -36.71 7.94
CA TRP A 707 6.63 -37.20 7.10
C TRP A 707 7.06 -38.58 7.61
N ASN A 708 7.31 -39.52 6.69
CA ASN A 708 7.59 -40.93 7.03
C ASN A 708 9.05 -41.37 6.81
N GLY A 709 9.96 -40.44 6.49
CA GLY A 709 11.33 -40.73 6.08
C GLY A 709 11.62 -40.55 4.58
N ASP A 710 10.58 -40.29 3.76
CA ASP A 710 10.68 -40.05 2.31
C ASP A 710 9.60 -39.06 1.80
N ARG A 711 8.35 -39.27 2.23
CA ARG A 711 7.17 -38.53 1.75
C ARG A 711 6.33 -37.97 2.88
N TRP A 712 5.67 -36.86 2.58
CA TRP A 712 4.58 -36.32 3.39
C TRP A 712 3.27 -37.03 3.09
N ALA A 713 2.39 -37.10 4.09
CA ALA A 713 0.99 -37.48 3.99
C ALA A 713 0.13 -36.50 4.81
N PRO A 714 -1.10 -36.17 4.37
CA PRO A 714 -2.02 -35.37 5.17
C PRO A 714 -2.59 -36.24 6.29
N MET A 715 -2.86 -35.64 7.45
CA MET A 715 -3.42 -36.33 8.62
C MET A 715 -4.77 -35.71 9.00
N PRO A 716 -5.69 -36.49 9.59
CA PRO A 716 -6.92 -35.93 10.16
C PRO A 716 -6.59 -34.93 11.28
N VAL A 717 -7.37 -33.84 11.35
CA VAL A 717 -7.42 -32.90 12.48
C VAL A 717 -8.61 -33.26 13.36
N ALA A 718 -8.48 -33.06 14.66
CA ALA A 718 -9.59 -33.27 15.60
C ALA A 718 -10.58 -32.09 15.62
N ASP A 719 -10.16 -30.91 15.18
CA ASP A 719 -10.99 -29.72 15.04
C ASP A 719 -11.17 -29.26 13.57
N PRO A 720 -12.10 -29.86 12.81
CA PRO A 720 -12.52 -29.37 11.49
C PRO A 720 -13.55 -28.23 11.63
N GLY A 721 -13.33 -27.30 12.56
CA GLY A 721 -14.24 -26.20 12.87
C GLY A 721 -14.48 -25.25 11.68
N PRO A 722 -15.62 -24.55 11.62
CA PRO A 722 -15.93 -23.61 10.55
C PRO A 722 -15.19 -22.26 10.66
N GLY A 723 -14.41 -22.05 11.72
CA GLY A 723 -13.69 -20.81 12.03
C GLY A 723 -12.35 -20.64 11.30
N LEU A 724 -11.64 -19.54 11.59
CA LEU A 724 -10.27 -19.29 11.09
C LEU A 724 -9.19 -19.97 11.95
N ASP A 725 -9.46 -21.24 12.25
CA ASP A 725 -8.69 -22.16 13.08
C ASP A 725 -7.31 -22.43 12.47
N ALA A 726 -6.26 -22.43 13.31
CA ALA A 726 -4.89 -22.65 12.87
C ALA A 726 -4.01 -23.19 13.98
N LEU A 727 -3.19 -24.17 13.65
CA LEU A 727 -2.11 -24.66 14.50
C LEU A 727 -0.83 -23.85 14.25
N ALA A 728 -0.08 -23.58 15.31
CA ALA A 728 1.14 -22.79 15.30
C ALA A 728 2.36 -23.69 15.56
N GLY A 729 2.35 -24.39 16.70
CA GLY A 729 3.46 -25.25 17.14
C GLY A 729 3.08 -26.72 17.26
N VAL A 730 4.10 -27.58 17.25
CA VAL A 730 3.96 -29.04 17.36
C VAL A 730 5.21 -29.65 17.97
N ALA A 731 5.05 -30.65 18.82
CA ALA A 731 6.16 -31.46 19.34
C ALA A 731 5.81 -32.95 19.33
N GLY A 732 6.69 -33.77 18.73
CA GLY A 732 6.60 -35.22 18.76
C GLY A 732 7.64 -35.83 19.69
N LEU A 733 7.18 -36.49 20.76
CA LEU A 733 8.07 -37.26 21.65
C LEU A 733 8.35 -38.66 21.07
N THR A 734 7.33 -39.27 20.44
CA THR A 734 7.44 -40.59 19.80
C THR A 734 6.54 -40.67 18.54
N PRO A 735 6.64 -41.70 17.69
CA PRO A 735 5.68 -41.94 16.61
C PRO A 735 4.22 -42.14 17.09
N ARG A 736 4.01 -42.35 18.40
CA ARG A 736 2.70 -42.54 19.04
C ARG A 736 2.31 -41.45 20.04
N LEU A 737 3.12 -40.41 20.18
CA LEU A 737 2.81 -39.27 21.04
C LEU A 737 3.35 -37.99 20.45
N ALA A 738 2.43 -37.12 20.05
CA ALA A 738 2.70 -35.76 19.65
C ALA A 738 1.58 -34.84 20.17
N TRP A 739 1.91 -33.58 20.37
CA TRP A 739 0.96 -32.52 20.71
C TRP A 739 1.09 -31.40 19.67
N ALA A 740 -0.04 -30.79 19.31
CA ALA A 740 -0.10 -29.64 18.43
C ALA A 740 -0.95 -28.55 19.09
N VAL A 741 -0.52 -27.29 18.99
CA VAL A 741 -1.18 -26.16 19.67
C VAL A 741 -1.38 -24.99 18.71
N GLY A 742 -2.38 -24.16 19.00
CA GLY A 742 -2.71 -22.98 18.22
C GLY A 742 -3.92 -22.24 18.74
N ARG A 743 -4.83 -21.89 17.83
CA ARG A 743 -6.11 -21.25 18.16
C ARG A 743 -7.29 -21.84 17.37
N HIS A 744 -8.45 -21.78 18.01
CA HIS A 744 -9.78 -22.01 17.45
C HIS A 744 -10.56 -20.68 17.47
N ASP A 745 -11.45 -20.46 16.52
CA ASP A 745 -12.29 -19.27 16.37
C ASP A 745 -13.75 -19.63 16.70
N ASP A 746 -14.21 -19.25 17.89
CA ASP A 746 -15.55 -19.58 18.39
C ASP A 746 -16.66 -18.68 17.80
N GLY A 747 -16.29 -17.77 16.89
CA GLY A 747 -17.18 -16.75 16.31
C GLY A 747 -17.36 -15.49 17.15
N VAL A 748 -16.76 -15.43 18.35
CA VAL A 748 -16.72 -14.26 19.24
C VAL A 748 -15.27 -13.83 19.49
N ALA A 749 -14.37 -14.76 19.77
CA ALA A 749 -12.95 -14.53 19.97
C ALA A 749 -12.10 -15.77 19.63
N TYR A 750 -10.79 -15.57 19.48
CA TYR A 750 -9.86 -16.69 19.44
C TYR A 750 -9.76 -17.36 20.81
N ARG A 751 -9.76 -18.69 20.80
CA ARG A 751 -9.56 -19.57 21.95
C ARG A 751 -8.32 -20.41 21.75
N THR A 752 -7.70 -20.85 22.85
CA THR A 752 -6.68 -21.89 22.81
C THR A 752 -7.20 -23.15 22.10
N LEU A 753 -6.40 -23.71 21.20
CA LEU A 753 -6.65 -25.03 20.61
C LEU A 753 -5.45 -25.94 20.91
N ILE A 754 -5.73 -27.13 21.44
CA ILE A 754 -4.74 -28.19 21.65
C ILE A 754 -5.28 -29.50 21.08
N GLU A 755 -4.47 -30.18 20.26
CA GLU A 755 -4.72 -31.55 19.81
C GLU A 755 -3.57 -32.47 20.26
N ARG A 756 -3.91 -33.75 20.52
CA ARG A 756 -2.98 -34.81 20.93
C ARG A 756 -3.09 -36.01 20.00
N TRP A 757 -1.95 -36.56 19.59
CA TRP A 757 -1.84 -37.83 18.87
C TRP A 757 -1.68 -38.99 19.83
N ASP A 758 -2.52 -40.02 19.71
CA ASP A 758 -2.50 -41.24 20.55
C ASP A 758 -1.75 -42.44 19.94
N GLY A 759 -1.26 -42.30 18.70
CA GLY A 759 -0.70 -43.39 17.89
C GLY A 759 -1.60 -43.91 16.77
N THR A 760 -2.86 -43.50 16.76
CA THR A 760 -3.89 -43.89 15.78
C THR A 760 -4.75 -42.71 15.31
N THR A 761 -5.08 -41.77 16.20
CA THR A 761 -5.90 -40.59 15.92
C THR A 761 -5.36 -39.32 16.57
N TRP A 762 -5.69 -38.17 15.99
CA TRP A 762 -5.62 -36.88 16.68
C TRP A 762 -6.92 -36.64 17.43
N GLN A 763 -6.83 -36.17 18.66
CA GLN A 763 -7.96 -35.86 19.53
C GLN A 763 -7.80 -34.46 20.12
N ARG A 764 -8.87 -33.67 20.13
CA ARG A 764 -8.90 -32.33 20.75
C ARG A 764 -8.87 -32.52 22.27
N VAL A 765 -7.90 -31.91 22.95
CA VAL A 765 -7.82 -31.94 24.42
C VAL A 765 -8.35 -30.61 24.96
N PRO A 766 -9.23 -30.61 25.98
CA PRO A 766 -9.70 -29.37 26.60
C PRO A 766 -8.53 -28.54 27.15
N SER A 767 -8.49 -27.26 26.78
CA SER A 767 -7.50 -26.29 27.25
C SER A 767 -8.19 -25.04 27.82
N PRO A 768 -7.69 -24.47 28.92
CA PRO A 768 -8.27 -23.28 29.52
C PRO A 768 -7.98 -22.04 28.66
N ASN A 769 -8.77 -20.97 28.89
CA ASN A 769 -8.52 -19.64 28.33
C ASN A 769 -8.44 -18.67 29.51
N ASP A 770 -7.55 -17.69 29.43
CA ASP A 770 -7.48 -16.61 30.42
C ASP A 770 -8.41 -15.47 29.98
N GLY A 771 -9.41 -15.16 30.81
CA GLY A 771 -10.49 -14.22 30.49
C GLY A 771 -11.43 -14.63 29.35
N GLY A 772 -12.33 -13.71 29.00
CA GLY A 772 -13.25 -13.86 27.86
C GLY A 772 -12.70 -13.37 26.52
N GLU A 773 -11.54 -12.71 26.54
CA GLU A 773 -10.86 -12.07 25.42
C GLU A 773 -10.07 -13.07 24.53
N PRO A 774 -9.52 -12.65 23.37
CA PRO A 774 -8.72 -13.51 22.50
C PRO A 774 -7.50 -14.16 23.19
N ASN A 775 -7.37 -15.47 23.00
CA ASN A 775 -6.30 -16.34 23.48
C ASN A 775 -5.69 -17.11 22.28
N SER A 776 -4.37 -17.35 22.28
CA SER A 776 -3.70 -18.18 21.28
C SER A 776 -2.44 -18.82 21.85
N LEU A 777 -2.21 -20.10 21.55
CA LEU A 777 -0.93 -20.76 21.79
C LEU A 777 -0.05 -20.65 20.53
N ASN A 778 1.25 -20.50 20.74
CA ASN A 778 2.27 -20.35 19.69
C ASN A 778 3.12 -21.62 19.56
N ASP A 779 3.52 -22.23 20.68
CA ASP A 779 4.46 -23.37 20.69
C ASP A 779 4.22 -24.33 21.86
N VAL A 780 4.76 -25.56 21.74
CA VAL A 780 4.59 -26.63 22.73
C VAL A 780 5.84 -27.51 22.86
N ALA A 781 6.23 -27.79 24.10
CA ALA A 781 7.27 -28.75 24.48
C ALA A 781 6.63 -29.95 25.20
N VAL A 782 7.20 -31.15 25.00
CA VAL A 782 6.66 -32.40 25.55
C VAL A 782 7.78 -33.17 26.21
N ILE A 783 7.65 -33.42 27.51
CA ILE A 783 8.63 -34.13 28.33
C ILE A 783 8.23 -35.60 28.46
N ALA A 784 6.94 -35.85 28.71
CA ALA A 784 6.38 -37.17 28.96
C ALA A 784 4.92 -37.28 28.45
N PRO A 785 4.26 -38.46 28.49
CA PRO A 785 2.82 -38.60 28.21
C PRO A 785 1.91 -37.80 29.16
N ASP A 786 2.46 -37.42 30.30
CA ASP A 786 1.87 -36.81 31.49
C ASP A 786 2.55 -35.48 31.87
N ASP A 787 3.50 -34.99 31.07
CA ASP A 787 4.17 -33.69 31.28
C ASP A 787 4.44 -32.98 29.94
N ALA A 788 3.76 -31.85 29.72
CA ALA A 788 3.91 -31.01 28.54
C ALA A 788 3.60 -29.55 28.84
N TRP A 789 4.26 -28.63 28.13
CA TRP A 789 4.18 -27.18 28.35
C TRP A 789 3.85 -26.47 27.04
N ALA A 790 2.85 -25.59 27.05
CA ALA A 790 2.48 -24.78 25.90
C ALA A 790 2.58 -23.28 26.24
N VAL A 791 3.05 -22.47 25.28
CA VAL A 791 3.21 -21.02 25.47
C VAL A 791 2.61 -20.22 24.33
N GLY A 792 2.20 -18.99 24.63
CA GLY A 792 1.64 -18.06 23.66
C GLY A 792 1.24 -16.74 24.30
N TRP A 793 -0.01 -16.31 24.05
CA TRP A 793 -0.54 -15.06 24.57
C TRP A 793 -2.06 -15.08 24.79
N HIS A 794 -2.51 -14.16 25.65
CA HIS A 794 -3.90 -13.74 25.80
C HIS A 794 -4.00 -12.21 25.74
N VAL A 795 -5.20 -11.67 25.52
CA VAL A 795 -5.46 -10.22 25.56
C VAL A 795 -6.01 -9.82 26.92
N ALA A 796 -5.33 -8.91 27.61
CA ALA A 796 -5.77 -8.34 28.88
C ALA A 796 -6.18 -6.87 28.68
N GLY A 797 -7.47 -6.64 28.44
CA GLY A 797 -8.08 -5.32 28.26
C GLY A 797 -7.71 -4.63 26.95
N ARG A 798 -6.45 -4.20 26.79
CA ARG A 798 -5.94 -3.60 25.54
C ARG A 798 -4.49 -3.98 25.20
N TRP A 799 -3.91 -4.94 25.94
CA TRP A 799 -2.52 -5.35 25.78
C TRP A 799 -2.43 -6.87 25.61
N TYR A 800 -1.47 -7.32 24.82
CA TYR A 800 -1.08 -8.72 24.80
C TYR A 800 -0.30 -9.07 26.07
N ARG A 801 -0.57 -10.24 26.63
CA ARG A 801 0.08 -10.81 27.82
C ARG A 801 0.55 -12.22 27.53
N PRO A 802 1.62 -12.71 28.18
CA PRO A 802 2.00 -14.12 28.09
C PRO A 802 0.83 -15.03 28.47
N LEU A 803 0.79 -16.20 27.85
CA LEU A 803 -0.02 -17.33 28.30
C LEU A 803 0.90 -18.53 28.37
N VAL A 804 0.95 -19.19 29.53
CA VAL A 804 1.67 -20.46 29.72
C VAL A 804 0.68 -21.46 30.27
N GLN A 805 0.70 -22.68 29.73
CA GLN A 805 -0.14 -23.77 30.17
C GLN A 805 0.72 -25.02 30.43
N HIS A 806 0.38 -25.76 31.47
CA HIS A 806 1.02 -27.03 31.85
C HIS A 806 0.01 -28.17 31.84
N TRP A 807 0.42 -29.32 31.33
CA TRP A 807 -0.31 -30.57 31.32
C TRP A 807 0.23 -31.51 32.41
N ASP A 808 -0.63 -31.95 33.31
CA ASP A 808 -0.29 -32.77 34.50
C ASP A 808 -0.63 -34.27 34.35
N GLY A 809 -0.93 -34.72 33.12
CA GLY A 809 -1.46 -36.06 32.85
C GLY A 809 -2.98 -36.16 32.88
N SER A 810 -3.68 -35.18 33.46
CA SER A 810 -5.14 -35.15 33.59
C SER A 810 -5.80 -33.96 32.89
N GLY A 811 -5.18 -32.78 32.92
CA GLY A 811 -5.72 -31.54 32.36
C GLY A 811 -4.64 -30.50 32.04
N TRP A 812 -5.00 -29.53 31.20
CA TRP A 812 -4.20 -28.31 31.02
C TRP A 812 -4.61 -27.26 32.05
N THR A 813 -3.63 -26.65 32.71
CA THR A 813 -3.83 -25.55 33.67
C THR A 813 -3.03 -24.32 33.25
N VAL A 814 -3.52 -23.11 33.57
CA VAL A 814 -2.75 -21.86 33.32
C VAL A 814 -1.75 -21.67 34.44
N VAL A 815 -0.48 -21.43 34.09
CA VAL A 815 0.61 -21.21 35.05
C VAL A 815 1.04 -19.74 35.01
N PRO A 816 1.12 -19.03 36.15
CA PRO A 816 1.54 -17.63 36.18
C PRO A 816 2.98 -17.39 35.70
N THR A 817 3.17 -16.30 34.93
CA THR A 817 4.49 -15.77 34.53
C THR A 817 4.85 -14.53 35.37
N PRO A 818 6.14 -14.13 35.42
CA PRO A 818 6.56 -12.84 35.96
C PRO A 818 5.83 -11.64 35.33
N GLU A 819 5.71 -10.54 36.06
CA GLU A 819 5.22 -9.28 35.48
C GLU A 819 6.27 -8.67 34.52
N LEU A 820 5.87 -8.48 33.27
CA LEU A 820 6.72 -7.90 32.21
C LEU A 820 6.50 -6.39 31.98
N GLY A 821 5.64 -5.74 32.78
CA GLY A 821 5.43 -4.30 32.78
C GLY A 821 4.50 -3.77 31.68
N SER A 822 4.76 -2.54 31.20
CA SER A 822 3.92 -1.80 30.26
C SER A 822 4.35 -2.01 28.81
N GLY A 823 3.49 -2.61 28.01
CA GLY A 823 3.72 -2.95 26.60
C GLY A 823 2.98 -4.23 26.24
N ASP A 824 3.10 -4.64 24.98
CA ASP A 824 2.55 -5.91 24.48
C ASP A 824 3.58 -7.03 24.64
N ALA A 825 3.23 -8.05 25.42
CA ALA A 825 4.15 -9.10 25.83
C ALA A 825 3.65 -10.47 25.34
N ILE A 826 4.50 -11.20 24.61
CA ILE A 826 4.19 -12.51 24.05
C ILE A 826 5.35 -13.48 24.27
N LEU A 827 5.04 -14.76 24.47
CA LEU A 827 6.01 -15.86 24.38
C LEU A 827 5.86 -16.53 23.00
N SER A 828 6.99 -16.70 22.31
CA SER A 828 7.07 -17.18 20.93
C SER A 828 7.34 -18.68 20.84
N ALA A 829 8.18 -19.21 21.75
CA ALA A 829 8.63 -20.59 21.72
C ALA A 829 8.97 -21.12 23.12
N VAL A 830 8.91 -22.44 23.30
CA VAL A 830 9.21 -23.15 24.55
C VAL A 830 10.01 -24.43 24.31
N VAL A 831 10.91 -24.75 25.23
CA VAL A 831 11.68 -26.00 25.21
C VAL A 831 11.88 -26.52 26.64
N ALA A 832 11.97 -27.84 26.79
CA ALA A 832 12.20 -28.49 28.08
C ALA A 832 13.33 -29.51 28.01
N ARG A 833 14.06 -29.66 29.13
CA ARG A 833 14.99 -30.78 29.39
C ARG A 833 14.43 -31.74 30.45
N GLY A 834 13.56 -31.25 31.33
CA GLY A 834 12.89 -32.00 32.40
C GLY A 834 11.79 -31.16 33.07
N PRO A 835 11.07 -31.71 34.07
CA PRO A 835 9.97 -31.04 34.77
C PRO A 835 10.40 -29.81 35.58
N ASP A 836 11.70 -29.68 35.84
CA ASP A 836 12.39 -28.63 36.61
C ASP A 836 13.30 -27.74 35.74
N ASP A 837 13.29 -27.92 34.42
CA ASP A 837 14.13 -27.18 33.48
C ASP A 837 13.41 -26.93 32.15
N VAL A 838 12.46 -25.99 32.19
CA VAL A 838 11.69 -25.51 31.02
C VAL A 838 12.02 -24.04 30.77
N TRP A 839 12.19 -23.68 29.50
CA TRP A 839 12.62 -22.35 29.06
C TRP A 839 11.67 -21.81 28.00
N ALA A 840 11.17 -20.59 28.21
CA ALA A 840 10.31 -19.88 27.27
C ALA A 840 10.98 -18.58 26.81
N VAL A 841 10.81 -18.23 25.53
CA VAL A 841 11.39 -17.00 24.95
C VAL A 841 10.38 -16.21 24.15
N GLY A 842 10.58 -14.89 24.07
CA GLY A 842 9.70 -14.00 23.31
C GLY A 842 10.12 -12.54 23.35
N SER A 843 9.16 -11.63 23.46
CA SER A 843 9.42 -10.19 23.52
C SER A 843 8.31 -9.37 24.18
N VAL A 844 8.70 -8.28 24.83
CA VAL A 844 7.82 -7.14 25.15
C VAL A 844 8.03 -6.06 24.09
N THR A 845 6.97 -5.50 23.53
CA THR A 845 7.03 -4.35 22.62
C THR A 845 6.43 -3.12 23.29
N GLN A 846 7.18 -2.01 23.33
CA GLN A 846 6.72 -0.74 23.90
C GLN A 846 7.09 0.40 22.94
N ALA A 847 6.09 1.16 22.50
CA ALA A 847 6.26 2.23 21.49
C ALA A 847 7.06 1.75 20.26
N ASP A 848 6.64 0.61 19.70
CA ASP A 848 7.23 -0.09 18.55
C ASP A 848 8.68 -0.60 18.73
N VAL A 849 9.29 -0.41 19.91
CA VAL A 849 10.61 -0.98 20.25
C VAL A 849 10.43 -2.33 20.95
N PRO A 850 10.98 -3.44 20.39
CA PRO A 850 10.95 -4.74 21.04
C PRO A 850 12.10 -4.88 22.06
N SER A 851 11.86 -5.62 23.14
CA SER A 851 12.86 -6.06 24.12
C SER A 851 12.69 -7.56 24.38
N PRO A 852 13.77 -8.35 24.45
CA PRO A 852 13.67 -9.80 24.55
C PRO A 852 13.18 -10.25 25.92
N VAL A 853 12.43 -11.35 25.91
CA VAL A 853 11.97 -12.09 27.08
C VAL A 853 12.62 -13.47 27.07
N VAL A 854 13.13 -13.87 28.23
CA VAL A 854 13.59 -15.22 28.53
C VAL A 854 13.11 -15.53 29.94
N GLU A 855 12.39 -16.63 30.08
CA GLU A 855 11.85 -17.10 31.36
C GLU A 855 12.23 -18.57 31.54
N ARG A 856 12.49 -18.96 32.79
CA ARG A 856 12.84 -20.32 33.17
C ARG A 856 11.94 -20.81 34.31
N TRP A 857 11.35 -21.98 34.12
CA TRP A 857 10.69 -22.76 35.16
C TRP A 857 11.74 -23.54 35.97
N ASP A 858 11.63 -23.50 37.30
CA ASP A 858 12.56 -24.16 38.24
C ASP A 858 11.98 -25.41 38.94
N GLY A 859 10.85 -25.92 38.45
CA GLY A 859 10.05 -26.96 39.12
C GLY A 859 8.94 -26.41 40.02
N SER A 860 8.94 -25.11 40.32
CA SER A 860 7.97 -24.46 41.22
C SER A 860 7.44 -23.11 40.74
N SER A 861 8.24 -22.33 40.00
CA SER A 861 7.90 -20.99 39.55
C SER A 861 8.59 -20.62 38.23
N TRP A 862 7.97 -19.73 37.46
CA TRP A 862 8.63 -19.08 36.33
C TRP A 862 9.41 -17.86 36.82
N SER A 863 10.69 -17.80 36.45
CA SER A 863 11.63 -16.73 36.79
C SER A 863 12.16 -16.06 35.52
N ARG A 864 12.22 -14.72 35.51
CA ARG A 864 12.77 -13.98 34.35
C ARG A 864 14.30 -14.00 34.38
N ILE A 865 14.91 -14.49 33.30
CA ILE A 865 16.36 -14.53 33.14
C ILE A 865 16.84 -13.22 32.47
N PRO A 866 17.75 -12.44 33.08
CA PRO A 866 18.23 -11.19 32.50
C PRO A 866 18.98 -11.42 31.18
N VAL A 867 18.61 -10.67 30.14
CA VAL A 867 19.34 -10.58 28.87
C VAL A 867 20.21 -9.31 28.89
N PRO A 868 21.54 -9.40 28.67
CA PRO A 868 22.42 -8.23 28.69
C PRO A 868 22.05 -7.15 27.66
N ALA A 869 22.24 -5.88 28.02
CA ALA A 869 21.84 -4.75 27.18
C ALA A 869 22.56 -4.70 25.82
N ASN A 870 23.80 -5.20 25.73
CA ASN A 870 24.57 -5.35 24.49
C ASN A 870 24.06 -6.48 23.57
N VAL A 871 23.12 -7.29 24.06
CA VAL A 871 22.42 -8.34 23.29
C VAL A 871 20.97 -7.94 23.01
N GLY A 872 20.32 -7.27 23.96
CA GLY A 872 18.85 -7.13 24.00
C GLY A 872 18.26 -5.74 23.73
N SER A 873 19.04 -4.69 23.51
CA SER A 873 18.46 -3.38 23.15
C SER A 873 17.86 -3.43 21.73
N SER A 874 16.53 -3.24 21.64
CA SER A 874 15.78 -3.35 20.38
C SER A 874 15.81 -4.76 19.75
N ALA A 875 15.53 -5.82 20.51
CA ALA A 875 15.55 -7.21 20.03
C ALA A 875 14.28 -8.00 20.39
N ALA A 876 13.98 -9.01 19.57
CA ALA A 876 12.88 -9.96 19.79
C ALA A 876 13.36 -11.39 19.52
N PHE A 877 13.06 -12.31 20.44
CA PHE A 877 13.34 -13.74 20.26
C PHE A 877 12.14 -14.48 19.68
N SER A 878 12.43 -15.44 18.81
CA SER A 878 11.44 -16.18 18.01
C SER A 878 11.47 -17.67 18.30
N ALA A 879 12.64 -18.27 18.55
CA ALA A 879 12.75 -19.68 18.90
C ALA A 879 13.93 -19.98 19.83
N VAL A 880 13.84 -21.11 20.54
CA VAL A 880 14.81 -21.61 21.51
C VAL A 880 15.02 -23.12 21.34
N THR A 881 16.21 -23.62 21.66
CA THR A 881 16.52 -25.05 21.70
C THR A 881 17.55 -25.36 22.80
N MET A 882 17.57 -26.59 23.32
CA MET A 882 18.56 -26.99 24.34
C MET A 882 19.94 -27.21 23.72
N THR A 883 20.98 -26.79 24.45
CA THR A 883 22.35 -27.25 24.25
C THR A 883 22.70 -28.33 25.28
N SER A 884 23.96 -28.77 25.30
CA SER A 884 24.54 -29.64 26.34
C SER A 884 24.34 -29.12 27.78
N ASP A 885 24.40 -27.81 27.95
CA ASP A 885 24.74 -27.14 29.21
C ASP A 885 23.94 -25.83 29.43
N GLY A 886 22.97 -25.57 28.56
CA GLY A 886 22.10 -24.39 28.61
C GLY A 886 21.12 -24.36 27.44
N ILE A 887 20.95 -23.20 26.82
CA ILE A 887 20.03 -22.97 25.68
C ILE A 887 20.69 -22.14 24.58
N ALA A 888 20.23 -22.33 23.34
CA ALA A 888 20.49 -21.45 22.21
C ALA A 888 19.17 -20.81 21.74
N VAL A 889 19.21 -19.49 21.49
CA VAL A 889 18.03 -18.67 21.16
C VAL A 889 18.28 -17.91 19.87
N VAL A 890 17.26 -17.79 19.01
CA VAL A 890 17.33 -17.04 17.76
C VAL A 890 16.16 -16.06 17.60
N GLY A 891 16.35 -15.06 16.75
CA GLY A 891 15.33 -14.06 16.43
C GLY A 891 15.89 -12.93 15.59
N ARG A 892 15.60 -11.69 16.01
CA ARG A 892 16.07 -10.46 15.35
C ARG A 892 16.45 -9.36 16.35
N ARG A 893 17.31 -8.45 15.90
CA ARG A 893 17.59 -7.13 16.50
C ARG A 893 17.32 -6.03 15.47
N ILE A 894 16.86 -4.86 15.89
CA ILE A 894 16.66 -3.71 15.01
C ILE A 894 17.85 -2.76 15.15
N LEU A 895 18.64 -2.61 14.09
CA LEU A 895 19.75 -1.65 14.02
C LEU A 895 19.51 -0.72 12.83
N ASP A 896 19.66 0.60 13.04
CA ASP A 896 19.40 1.63 12.02
C ASP A 896 18.02 1.51 11.34
N GLN A 897 17.00 1.12 12.12
CA GLN A 897 15.63 0.77 11.72
C GLN A 897 15.47 -0.55 10.94
N GLU A 898 16.55 -1.28 10.65
CA GLU A 898 16.52 -2.53 9.89
C GLU A 898 16.61 -3.77 10.81
N PRO A 899 15.76 -4.80 10.60
CA PRO A 899 15.85 -6.06 11.34
C PRO A 899 17.04 -6.90 10.85
N GLN A 900 18.01 -7.17 11.71
CA GLN A 900 19.11 -8.11 11.47
C GLN A 900 18.89 -9.44 12.22
N PRO A 901 19.37 -10.57 11.69
CA PRO A 901 19.25 -11.87 12.35
C PRO A 901 20.12 -11.90 13.61
N LEU A 902 19.56 -12.47 14.68
CA LEU A 902 20.24 -12.63 15.96
C LEU A 902 20.26 -14.10 16.37
N ALA A 903 21.41 -14.59 16.79
CA ALA A 903 21.61 -15.90 17.41
C ALA A 903 22.50 -15.73 18.65
N VAL A 904 22.10 -16.33 19.76
CA VAL A 904 22.77 -16.23 21.06
C VAL A 904 22.69 -17.56 21.79
N ALA A 905 23.62 -17.81 22.70
CA ALA A 905 23.56 -18.93 23.63
C ALA A 905 23.72 -18.45 25.07
N LEU A 906 23.14 -19.21 26.01
CA LEU A 906 23.29 -19.05 27.44
C LEU A 906 23.92 -20.32 27.99
N HIS A 907 25.11 -20.19 28.57
CA HIS A 907 25.89 -21.29 29.16
C HIS A 907 26.06 -20.99 30.66
N GLY A 908 25.40 -21.76 31.52
CA GLY A 908 25.25 -21.41 32.93
C GLY A 908 24.54 -20.06 33.12
N THR A 909 25.30 -19.02 33.47
CA THR A 909 24.82 -17.62 33.55
C THR A 909 25.44 -16.69 32.50
N GLY A 910 26.35 -17.19 31.65
CA GLY A 910 27.04 -16.43 30.61
C GLY A 910 26.26 -16.39 29.30
N TRP A 911 25.91 -15.18 28.83
CA TRP A 911 25.34 -14.97 27.50
C TRP A 911 26.44 -14.69 26.47
N HIS A 912 26.44 -15.46 25.39
CA HIS A 912 27.39 -15.36 24.29
C HIS A 912 26.65 -15.13 22.98
N GLN A 913 27.00 -14.08 22.22
CA GLN A 913 26.43 -13.90 20.88
C GLN A 913 27.13 -14.86 19.91
N ILE A 914 26.33 -15.63 19.17
CA ILE A 914 26.83 -16.53 18.14
C ILE A 914 27.19 -15.70 16.91
N ALA A 915 28.43 -15.85 16.43
CA ALA A 915 28.93 -15.11 15.28
C ALA A 915 28.38 -15.69 13.96
N LEU A 916 27.31 -15.09 13.44
CA LEU A 916 26.79 -15.38 12.10
C LEU A 916 27.67 -14.72 11.02
N THR A 917 27.93 -15.40 9.90
CA THR A 917 28.50 -14.73 8.72
C THR A 917 27.55 -13.67 8.18
N ALA A 918 28.10 -12.61 7.58
CA ALA A 918 27.33 -11.42 7.23
C ALA A 918 26.25 -11.72 6.18
N ALA A 919 24.98 -11.52 6.54
CA ALA A 919 23.85 -11.67 5.63
C ALA A 919 23.99 -10.69 4.42
N PRO A 920 23.74 -11.11 3.17
CA PRO A 920 23.95 -10.24 2.02
C PRO A 920 22.89 -9.12 1.83
N SER A 921 21.98 -8.91 2.78
CA SER A 921 21.17 -7.67 2.94
C SER A 921 20.96 -7.36 4.43
N GLN A 922 20.64 -6.10 4.73
CA GLN A 922 20.44 -5.61 6.10
C GLN A 922 19.13 -6.07 6.76
N GLN A 923 18.18 -6.62 5.98
CA GLN A 923 16.86 -7.04 6.47
C GLN A 923 16.75 -8.57 6.50
N ALA A 924 16.76 -9.18 7.68
CA ALA A 924 16.61 -10.61 7.90
C ALA A 924 16.28 -10.95 9.37
N TRP A 925 15.66 -12.10 9.60
CA TRP A 925 15.45 -12.67 10.92
C TRP A 925 15.54 -14.20 10.89
N LEU A 926 15.94 -14.79 12.02
CA LEU A 926 15.81 -16.23 12.24
C LEU A 926 14.45 -16.49 12.90
N ALA A 927 13.74 -17.52 12.45
CA ALA A 927 12.39 -17.86 12.90
C ALA A 927 12.37 -19.11 13.80
N SER A 928 13.22 -20.09 13.52
CA SER A 928 13.25 -21.37 14.23
C SER A 928 14.68 -21.91 14.38
N VAL A 929 14.94 -22.71 15.41
CA VAL A 929 16.28 -23.26 15.74
C VAL A 929 16.20 -24.66 16.33
N THR A 930 17.19 -25.50 16.05
CA THR A 930 17.32 -26.87 16.57
C THR A 930 18.80 -27.27 16.66
N THR A 931 19.13 -28.25 17.51
CA THR A 931 20.48 -28.86 17.60
C THR A 931 20.48 -30.27 17.01
N ASP A 932 21.54 -30.63 16.28
CA ASP A 932 21.66 -31.97 15.67
C ASP A 932 22.23 -33.04 16.64
N ALA A 933 22.44 -34.26 16.14
CA ALA A 933 22.97 -35.37 16.94
C ALA A 933 24.41 -35.17 17.46
N SER A 934 25.12 -34.18 16.93
CA SER A 934 26.47 -33.76 17.37
C SER A 934 26.46 -32.44 18.15
N GLY A 935 25.28 -31.95 18.57
CA GLY A 935 25.13 -30.69 19.30
C GLY A 935 25.30 -29.43 18.45
N ARG A 936 25.50 -29.57 17.13
CA ARG A 936 25.72 -28.43 16.24
C ARG A 936 24.40 -27.70 15.97
N LEU A 937 24.47 -26.38 15.87
CA LEU A 937 23.29 -25.52 15.74
C LEU A 937 22.82 -25.44 14.28
N TRP A 938 21.50 -25.48 14.10
CA TRP A 938 20.83 -25.28 12.83
C TRP A 938 19.65 -24.33 13.03
N ALA A 939 19.54 -23.26 12.23
CA ALA A 939 18.45 -22.29 12.36
C ALA A 939 17.87 -21.92 11.00
N ALA A 940 16.55 -21.91 10.86
CA ALA A 940 15.86 -21.45 9.66
C ALA A 940 15.30 -20.04 9.85
N GLY A 941 15.30 -19.25 8.79
CA GLY A 941 14.89 -17.85 8.83
C GLY A 941 14.50 -17.30 7.47
N THR A 942 14.20 -16.00 7.45
CA THR A 942 13.75 -15.30 6.25
C THR A 942 14.48 -13.96 6.11
N ARG A 943 14.91 -13.66 4.89
CA ARG A 943 15.59 -12.44 4.47
C ARG A 943 14.64 -11.58 3.63
N LEU A 944 14.58 -10.28 3.88
CA LEU A 944 14.07 -9.35 2.87
C LEU A 944 15.21 -8.96 1.92
N SER A 945 14.98 -9.20 0.64
CA SER A 945 15.73 -8.50 -0.42
C SER A 945 15.24 -7.06 -0.55
N SER A 946 16.09 -6.17 -1.07
CA SER A 946 15.70 -4.79 -1.39
C SER A 946 14.69 -4.68 -2.56
N GLY A 947 14.20 -5.80 -3.11
CA GLY A 947 13.11 -5.87 -4.07
C GLY A 947 11.83 -6.50 -3.51
N GLY A 948 11.70 -6.62 -2.19
CA GLY A 948 10.50 -7.15 -1.53
C GLY A 948 10.30 -8.67 -1.67
N PHE A 949 11.14 -9.37 -2.43
CA PHE A 949 11.22 -10.84 -2.41
C PHE A 949 11.76 -11.31 -1.05
N PHE A 950 11.20 -12.41 -0.55
CA PHE A 950 11.60 -13.03 0.71
C PHE A 950 12.50 -14.22 0.38
N GLY A 951 13.76 -14.15 0.80
CA GLY A 951 14.79 -15.18 0.61
C GLY A 951 14.92 -16.11 1.80
N SER A 952 15.31 -17.35 1.52
CA SER A 952 15.34 -18.46 2.48
C SER A 952 16.68 -18.56 3.18
N LEU A 953 16.77 -18.16 4.46
CA LEU A 953 18.01 -18.22 5.24
C LEU A 953 18.12 -19.50 6.04
N VAL A 954 19.32 -20.07 6.07
CA VAL A 954 19.68 -21.12 7.03
C VAL A 954 21.08 -20.91 7.61
N VAL A 955 21.20 -21.10 8.93
CA VAL A 955 22.47 -21.35 9.61
C VAL A 955 22.75 -22.85 9.64
N SER A 956 23.95 -23.27 9.24
CA SER A 956 24.31 -24.69 9.16
C SER A 956 25.58 -25.07 9.93
N GLY A 957 25.44 -25.99 10.90
CA GLY A 957 26.50 -26.94 11.24
C GLY A 957 27.70 -26.40 12.03
N CYS A 958 27.59 -25.25 12.66
CA CYS A 958 28.56 -24.73 13.63
C CYS A 958 28.41 -25.41 15.00
N GLY A 959 29.52 -25.62 15.70
CA GLY A 959 29.53 -26.20 17.05
C GLY A 959 29.07 -25.21 18.12
N SER A 960 28.45 -25.72 19.19
CA SER A 960 28.31 -25.01 20.46
C SER A 960 29.70 -24.90 21.11
N ALA A 961 30.30 -23.72 21.04
CA ALA A 961 31.64 -23.41 21.54
C ALA A 961 31.59 -22.72 22.91
#